data_AF-A0A833SHE8-F1
#
_entry.id   AF-A0A833SHE8-F1
#
_cell.length_a   1.000
_cell.length_b   1.000
_cell.length_c   1.000
_cell.angle_alpha   90.00
_cell.angle_beta   90.00
_cell.angle_gamma   90.00
#
_symmetry.space_group_name_H-M   'P 1'
#
loop_
_entity.id
_entity.type
_entity.pdbx_description
1 polymer ?
#
loop_
_entity_poly.entity_id
_entity_poly.type
_entity_poly.pdbx_seq_one_letter_code
_entity_poly.pdbx_strand_id
1 'polypeptide(L)'
;MEYSKSPHAPSPKRPRTPPSDLCGDRKEPRLSPLHHATECATTCSASRRKCFENRQLLADRDALEKSKAALSERLVHTQSSLGDLSCKTPAHELEQKLQDASARARASKEINSTAGYSKQTTKEADSFLQSCERWKTRLIALNREQETKTQKAPTQQVQSVVRDLVTSVEMDTLRRGHCLVSSEERQETEAFEAMERQLMADRVVELETQLAQKRAVEREKEMELSSLREAQEDQVLAKQEVAALEDEKKRRTEELTQMKNKMEAVEAEKATLKQQNKKLVEESEEIKKLQRAFKARDAKMITVLKTEREKSSQRKQELQILYAKFSSSMDSVSEKAMRLEEVEQQLRYAQSDVRAVETRQKELERQITSLQEENSSLLALQQREKEGAEEVQTQLRERKKVESQLLAEIAQLKAQNEALKRQQAEREHQSVGQPSTERTIDDESTLVAQLAEKEALQMFIRRYHSTAEDKCRQLMEKVNALESQRASTQAQTALERLINSTGEDDASGKNQKLDALRAENRVLRRDLARSRRVGRSLESDVSRLRRQRQKELSYERRTKRELQTRESTLAGWERDCTQLQGTLVCLKARLVEELVLQERKEVQRVVGGLVDRVELSRTTEDLQDAQRDVTWLQTMDEEWHDYAATEEKQRRGVEELNAVERQLTTERVGKLTTQLETSQRRLHEEEAAAVELNNMCDLLKQEVTCQAQWLTGFSLNSMAMVNIQSQLSNRMQEQQAEQSKQLSQLEADKTELEEQLRVSQLNAQQTAMSLKKKKKKVQTELATLRSQLQDHGAT
;
A
#
# COMPACT_ATOMS: atom_id res chain seq x y z
N MET A 1 -15.90 69.59 -8.53
CA MET A 1 -14.46 69.29 -8.58
C MET A 1 -14.33 67.81 -8.95
N GLU A 2 -14.49 67.41 -10.21
CA GLU A 2 -13.82 67.80 -11.47
C GLU A 2 -12.36 67.35 -11.61
N TYR A 3 -12.05 66.92 -12.84
CA TYR A 3 -10.80 66.43 -13.46
C TYR A 3 -10.63 64.90 -13.48
N SER A 4 -11.17 64.15 -14.45
CA SER A 4 -11.03 64.18 -15.93
C SER A 4 -9.68 63.67 -16.46
N LYS A 5 -9.62 62.41 -16.94
CA LYS A 5 -9.30 62.03 -18.34
C LYS A 5 -9.05 60.51 -18.55
N SER A 6 -9.68 59.97 -19.60
CA SER A 6 -9.34 58.73 -20.34
C SER A 6 -8.26 59.07 -21.43
N PRO A 7 -7.81 58.23 -22.40
CA PRO A 7 -8.38 56.94 -22.85
C PRO A 7 -7.41 55.81 -23.34
N HIS A 8 -8.05 54.73 -23.81
CA HIS A 8 -7.67 53.78 -24.88
C HIS A 8 -7.29 52.33 -24.52
N ALA A 9 -8.20 51.42 -24.92
CA ALA A 9 -7.97 49.99 -25.08
C ALA A 9 -7.65 49.64 -26.55
N PRO A 10 -6.86 48.58 -26.82
CA PRO A 10 -6.64 48.05 -28.17
C PRO A 10 -7.54 46.83 -28.48
N SER A 11 -8.15 46.82 -29.67
CA SER A 11 -8.99 45.71 -30.16
C SER A 11 -8.16 44.51 -30.67
N PRO A 12 -8.63 43.26 -30.49
CA PRO A 12 -7.96 42.08 -31.05
C PRO A 12 -8.24 41.92 -32.55
N LYS A 13 -7.19 41.61 -33.33
CA LYS A 13 -7.24 41.45 -34.80
C LYS A 13 -7.68 40.04 -35.22
N ARG A 14 -8.53 39.95 -36.24
CA ARG A 14 -8.86 38.69 -36.95
C ARG A 14 -7.60 38.02 -37.56
N PRO A 15 -7.46 36.69 -37.50
CA PRO A 15 -6.58 35.94 -38.40
C PRO A 15 -7.15 35.92 -39.82
N ARG A 16 -6.26 35.94 -40.82
CA ARG A 16 -6.60 35.87 -42.26
C ARG A 16 -6.67 34.43 -42.74
N THR A 17 -7.57 34.16 -43.69
CA THR A 17 -7.46 33.03 -44.61
C THR A 17 -6.27 33.21 -45.58
N PRO A 18 -5.53 32.15 -45.93
CA PRO A 18 -4.65 32.15 -47.10
C PRO A 18 -5.44 31.77 -48.38
N PRO A 19 -5.02 32.24 -49.57
CA PRO A 19 -5.72 32.01 -50.84
C PRO A 19 -5.32 30.71 -51.53
N SER A 20 -6.18 30.25 -52.44
CA SER A 20 -5.86 29.30 -53.51
C SER A 20 -5.07 29.99 -54.63
N ASP A 21 -4.15 29.26 -55.27
CA ASP A 21 -3.67 29.38 -56.67
C ASP A 21 -2.33 28.59 -56.79
N LEU A 22 -1.87 28.02 -57.91
CA LEU A 22 -2.49 27.52 -59.15
C LEU A 22 -1.43 26.65 -59.89
N CYS A 23 -1.88 25.75 -60.78
CA CYS A 23 -1.10 25.12 -61.88
C CYS A 23 0.04 24.11 -61.57
N GLY A 24 0.20 23.08 -62.44
CA GLY A 24 1.27 22.08 -62.33
C GLY A 24 1.02 20.73 -63.04
N ASP A 25 0.96 20.75 -64.37
CA ASP A 25 1.15 19.63 -65.33
C ASP A 25 0.30 18.34 -65.26
N ARG A 26 -0.57 18.23 -66.28
CA ARG A 26 -1.08 16.96 -66.81
C ARG A 26 0.05 16.16 -67.49
N LYS A 27 0.12 14.85 -67.23
CA LYS A 27 0.56 13.86 -68.22
C LYS A 27 -0.44 12.71 -68.28
N GLU A 28 -1.03 12.51 -69.46
CA GLU A 28 -1.81 11.32 -69.76
C GLU A 28 -0.92 10.06 -69.81
N PRO A 29 -1.51 8.89 -69.60
CA PRO A 29 -1.23 7.78 -70.51
C PRO A 29 -2.51 7.10 -71.04
N ARG A 30 -2.59 7.13 -72.37
CA ARG A 30 -3.34 6.27 -73.31
C ARG A 30 -4.08 5.06 -72.73
N LEU A 31 -5.37 4.98 -73.07
CA LEU A 31 -6.18 3.76 -73.03
C LEU A 31 -5.76 2.77 -74.13
N SER A 32 -5.69 1.47 -73.80
CA SER A 32 -5.92 0.33 -74.69
C SER A 32 -6.08 -0.97 -73.86
N PRO A 33 -6.76 -2.03 -74.36
CA PRO A 33 -7.68 -2.79 -73.52
C PRO A 33 -7.41 -4.31 -73.42
N LEU A 34 -8.30 -4.98 -72.66
CA LEU A 34 -8.66 -6.42 -72.57
C LEU A 34 -8.40 -7.16 -71.22
N HIS A 35 -9.53 -7.59 -70.65
CA HIS A 35 -9.83 -8.86 -69.96
C HIS A 35 -9.17 -9.31 -68.63
N HIS A 36 -10.09 -9.73 -67.74
CA HIS A 36 -9.96 -10.65 -66.59
C HIS A 36 -9.09 -10.27 -65.38
N ALA A 37 -9.72 -9.64 -64.37
CA ALA A 37 -9.46 -9.90 -62.93
C ALA A 37 -10.52 -9.21 -62.03
N THR A 38 -11.57 -9.92 -61.62
CA THR A 38 -12.69 -9.33 -60.83
C THR A 38 -12.46 -9.33 -59.31
N GLU A 39 -11.28 -9.73 -58.82
CA GLU A 39 -11.05 -10.06 -57.39
C GLU A 39 -10.22 -9.03 -56.59
N CYS A 40 -9.77 -7.92 -57.20
CA CYS A 40 -8.86 -6.97 -56.54
C CYS A 40 -9.52 -5.66 -56.02
N ALA A 41 -10.85 -5.54 -56.08
CA ALA A 41 -11.58 -4.32 -55.70
C ALA A 41 -11.82 -4.15 -54.18
N THR A 42 -11.99 -5.27 -53.46
CA THR A 42 -12.31 -5.29 -52.01
C THR A 42 -11.10 -4.99 -51.12
N THR A 43 -9.90 -5.42 -51.50
CA THR A 43 -8.66 -5.15 -50.74
C THR A 43 -8.19 -3.70 -50.88
N CYS A 44 -8.34 -3.10 -52.06
CA CYS A 44 -7.96 -1.72 -52.31
C CYS A 44 -8.90 -0.70 -51.61
N SER A 45 -10.20 -0.99 -51.55
CA SER A 45 -11.18 -0.19 -50.80
C SER A 45 -10.99 -0.29 -49.29
N ALA A 46 -10.71 -1.48 -48.75
CA ALA A 46 -10.37 -1.66 -47.32
C ALA A 46 -9.12 -0.87 -46.90
N SER A 47 -8.08 -0.84 -47.74
CA SER A 47 -6.85 -0.10 -47.46
C SER A 47 -7.08 1.41 -47.48
N ARG A 48 -7.88 1.93 -48.44
CA ARG A 48 -8.29 3.35 -48.44
C ARG A 48 -9.09 3.73 -47.20
N ARG A 49 -9.97 2.85 -46.70
CA ARG A 49 -10.74 3.08 -45.46
C ARG A 49 -9.82 3.23 -44.26
N LYS A 50 -8.86 2.31 -44.08
CA LYS A 50 -7.84 2.38 -43.01
C LYS A 50 -6.93 3.61 -43.11
N CYS A 51 -6.61 4.10 -44.31
CA CYS A 51 -5.88 5.36 -44.48
C CYS A 51 -6.72 6.60 -44.09
N PHE A 52 -8.04 6.56 -44.33
CA PHE A 52 -8.96 7.62 -43.91
C PHE A 52 -9.15 7.62 -42.39
N GLU A 53 -9.39 6.45 -41.78
CA GLU A 53 -9.50 6.26 -40.33
C GLU A 53 -8.22 6.72 -39.61
N ASN A 54 -7.02 6.35 -40.08
CA ASN A 54 -5.77 6.84 -39.48
C ASN A 54 -5.58 8.37 -39.62
N ARG A 55 -6.07 9.00 -40.69
CA ARG A 55 -6.07 10.47 -40.79
C ARG A 55 -7.04 11.11 -39.79
N GLN A 56 -8.21 10.52 -39.60
CA GLN A 56 -9.19 10.99 -38.62
C GLN A 56 -8.63 10.89 -37.20
N LEU A 57 -8.08 9.74 -36.82
CA LEU A 57 -7.48 9.53 -35.49
C LEU A 57 -6.31 10.48 -35.19
N LEU A 58 -5.52 10.86 -36.20
CA LEU A 58 -4.48 11.89 -36.04
C LEU A 58 -5.08 13.29 -35.83
N ALA A 59 -6.13 13.64 -36.57
CA ALA A 59 -6.83 14.91 -36.38
C ALA A 59 -7.50 15.01 -35.00
N ASP A 60 -8.13 13.91 -34.54
CA ASP A 60 -8.79 13.82 -33.23
C ASP A 60 -7.77 13.91 -32.08
N ARG A 61 -6.61 13.25 -32.22
CA ARG A 61 -5.49 13.36 -31.28
C ARG A 61 -4.98 14.80 -31.18
N ASP A 62 -4.76 15.46 -32.32
CA ASP A 62 -4.25 16.84 -32.35
C ASP A 62 -5.30 17.85 -31.83
N ALA A 63 -6.60 17.53 -31.95
CA ALA A 63 -7.68 18.28 -31.31
C ALA A 63 -7.71 18.07 -29.78
N LEU A 64 -7.48 16.84 -29.31
CA LEU A 64 -7.35 16.52 -27.88
C LEU A 64 -6.14 17.20 -27.23
N GLU A 65 -4.98 17.26 -27.90
CA GLU A 65 -3.82 17.99 -27.40
C GLU A 65 -4.10 19.49 -27.26
N LYS A 66 -4.79 20.11 -28.23
CA LYS A 66 -5.23 21.51 -28.13
C LYS A 66 -6.22 21.75 -26.98
N SER A 67 -7.17 20.84 -26.79
CA SER A 67 -8.12 20.90 -25.66
C SER A 67 -7.40 20.79 -24.31
N LYS A 68 -6.44 19.86 -24.19
CA LYS A 68 -5.60 19.69 -23.00
C LYS A 68 -4.74 20.93 -22.72
N ALA A 69 -4.19 21.57 -23.74
CA ALA A 69 -3.44 22.82 -23.59
C ALA A 69 -4.34 23.94 -23.03
N ALA A 70 -5.52 24.15 -23.63
CA ALA A 70 -6.47 25.17 -23.17
C ALA A 70 -6.99 24.92 -21.74
N LEU A 71 -7.18 23.65 -21.34
CA LEU A 71 -7.50 23.30 -19.95
C LEU A 71 -6.33 23.55 -18.99
N SER A 72 -5.09 23.33 -19.43
CA SER A 72 -3.90 23.60 -18.62
C SER A 72 -3.71 25.10 -18.40
N GLU A 73 -3.92 25.93 -19.43
CA GLU A 73 -3.93 27.40 -19.31
C GLU A 73 -5.04 27.88 -18.37
N ARG A 74 -6.26 27.34 -18.49
CA ARG A 74 -7.36 27.64 -17.57
C ARG A 74 -7.04 27.28 -16.11
N LEU A 75 -6.39 26.13 -15.88
CA LEU A 75 -6.00 25.70 -14.54
C LEU A 75 -4.94 26.62 -13.92
N VAL A 76 -3.95 27.06 -14.71
CA VAL A 76 -2.96 28.04 -14.27
C VAL A 76 -3.63 29.37 -13.93
N HIS A 77 -4.59 29.81 -14.77
CA HIS A 77 -5.30 31.06 -14.54
C HIS A 77 -6.20 31.03 -13.28
N THR A 78 -6.89 29.92 -13.02
CA THR A 78 -7.67 29.76 -11.77
C THR A 78 -6.78 29.61 -10.54
N GLN A 79 -5.63 28.94 -10.63
CA GLN A 79 -4.65 28.89 -9.54
C GLN A 79 -4.05 30.26 -9.23
N SER A 80 -3.76 31.08 -10.25
CA SER A 80 -3.36 32.49 -10.04
C SER A 80 -4.46 33.30 -9.37
N SER A 81 -5.71 33.20 -9.85
CA SER A 81 -6.86 33.92 -9.28
C SER A 81 -7.23 33.49 -7.85
N LEU A 82 -6.84 32.29 -7.43
CA LEU A 82 -7.04 31.80 -6.05
C LEU A 82 -6.00 32.34 -5.06
N GLY A 83 -4.83 32.80 -5.54
CA GLY A 83 -3.82 33.46 -4.71
C GLY A 83 -4.28 34.82 -4.19
N ASP A 84 -5.01 35.57 -5.02
CA ASP A 84 -5.39 36.97 -4.74
C ASP A 84 -6.60 37.12 -3.79
N LEU A 85 -7.32 36.03 -3.48
CA LEU A 85 -8.54 36.05 -2.65
C LEU A 85 -8.30 35.68 -1.17
N SER A 86 -7.05 35.49 -0.75
CA SER A 86 -6.71 35.17 0.65
C SER A 86 -6.69 36.41 1.57
N CYS A 87 -7.80 37.16 1.61
CA CYS A 87 -8.03 38.21 2.62
C CYS A 87 -9.52 38.56 2.80
N LYS A 88 -10.05 38.21 3.99
CA LYS A 88 -11.25 38.76 4.66
C LYS A 88 -12.67 38.41 4.13
N THR A 89 -13.28 37.42 4.80
CA THR A 89 -14.72 37.30 5.19
C THR A 89 -15.83 37.23 4.11
N PRO A 90 -17.05 36.70 4.42
CA PRO A 90 -17.39 35.60 5.34
C PRO A 90 -18.25 34.48 4.68
N ALA A 91 -18.35 33.34 5.38
CA ALA A 91 -18.73 32.01 4.90
C ALA A 91 -20.09 31.74 4.19
N HIS A 92 -20.96 32.72 3.92
CA HIS A 92 -22.37 32.42 3.57
C HIS A 92 -22.66 32.12 2.09
N GLU A 93 -21.72 32.38 1.17
CA GLU A 93 -21.98 32.31 -0.29
C GLU A 93 -21.45 31.04 -0.99
N LEU A 94 -20.76 30.15 -0.26
CA LEU A 94 -20.09 28.97 -0.84
C LEU A 94 -21.05 27.78 -1.02
N GLU A 95 -22.03 27.63 -0.14
CA GLU A 95 -22.94 26.49 -0.09
C GLU A 95 -23.95 26.51 -1.26
N GLN A 96 -24.33 27.70 -1.73
CA GLN A 96 -25.25 27.87 -2.86
C GLN A 96 -24.60 27.61 -4.23
N LYS A 97 -23.26 27.72 -4.34
CA LYS A 97 -22.51 27.48 -5.60
C LYS A 97 -22.11 26.01 -5.79
N LEU A 98 -22.31 25.16 -4.77
CA LEU A 98 -21.99 23.74 -4.81
C LEU A 98 -23.10 22.87 -5.46
N GLN A 99 -24.33 23.39 -5.54
CA GLN A 99 -25.45 22.67 -6.19
C GLN A 99 -25.45 22.78 -7.73
N ASP A 100 -25.02 23.91 -8.30
CA ASP A 100 -25.05 24.14 -9.75
C ASP A 100 -23.94 23.41 -10.54
N ALA A 101 -22.88 22.95 -9.87
CA ALA A 101 -21.74 22.30 -10.52
C ALA A 101 -22.00 20.83 -10.93
N SER A 102 -23.06 20.20 -10.39
CA SER A 102 -23.34 18.76 -10.56
C SER A 102 -23.87 18.38 -11.97
N ALA A 103 -24.32 19.35 -12.77
CA ALA A 103 -25.15 19.08 -13.95
C ALA A 103 -24.42 18.78 -15.28
N ARG A 104 -23.08 18.84 -15.39
CA ARG A 104 -22.38 18.67 -16.69
C ARG A 104 -21.02 17.96 -16.64
N ALA A 105 -21.03 16.62 -16.71
CA ALA A 105 -19.87 15.82 -17.15
C ALA A 105 -20.25 14.45 -17.74
N ARG A 106 -21.03 14.41 -18.83
CA ARG A 106 -21.15 13.19 -19.68
C ARG A 106 -20.28 13.33 -20.93
N ALA A 107 -19.15 12.62 -20.97
CA ALA A 107 -18.55 11.99 -22.16
C ALA A 107 -17.07 11.63 -21.92
N SER A 108 -16.74 10.33 -21.93
CA SER A 108 -15.53 9.74 -22.56
C SER A 108 -15.53 8.24 -22.28
N LYS A 109 -15.46 7.43 -23.35
CA LYS A 109 -15.49 5.96 -23.32
C LYS A 109 -14.10 5.39 -23.64
N GLU A 110 -13.91 4.12 -23.29
CA GLU A 110 -12.89 3.20 -23.84
C GLU A 110 -11.38 3.53 -23.68
N ILE A 111 -10.70 2.75 -22.83
CA ILE A 111 -9.44 2.06 -23.22
C ILE A 111 -9.44 0.64 -22.60
N ASN A 112 -9.64 -0.40 -23.42
CA ASN A 112 -9.37 -1.80 -23.05
C ASN A 112 -7.91 -2.14 -23.40
N SER A 113 -7.02 -2.34 -22.41
CA SER A 113 -5.68 -2.94 -22.59
C SER A 113 -4.97 -3.25 -21.26
N THR A 114 -5.37 -4.32 -20.57
CA THR A 114 -4.80 -4.66 -19.23
C THR A 114 -4.48 -6.14 -19.00
N ALA A 115 -4.09 -6.87 -20.04
CA ALA A 115 -3.56 -8.25 -19.90
C ALA A 115 -2.04 -8.31 -19.59
N GLY A 116 -1.29 -7.20 -19.74
CA GLY A 116 0.17 -7.18 -19.61
C GLY A 116 0.72 -6.87 -18.20
N TYR A 117 -0.07 -6.26 -17.32
CA TYR A 117 0.44 -5.68 -16.07
C TYR A 117 0.72 -6.70 -14.94
N SER A 118 0.05 -7.86 -14.96
CA SER A 118 0.10 -8.85 -13.85
C SER A 118 1.52 -9.32 -13.48
N LYS A 119 2.43 -9.49 -14.45
CA LYS A 119 3.81 -9.95 -14.19
C LYS A 119 4.80 -8.86 -13.79
N GLN A 120 4.41 -7.59 -13.92
CA GLN A 120 5.19 -6.43 -13.45
C GLN A 120 4.89 -6.19 -11.97
N THR A 121 3.60 -6.16 -11.61
CA THR A 121 3.14 -5.91 -10.24
C THR A 121 3.64 -6.94 -9.22
N THR A 122 3.74 -8.22 -9.58
CA THR A 122 4.29 -9.24 -8.68
C THR A 122 5.78 -9.01 -8.38
N LYS A 123 6.60 -8.67 -9.39
CA LYS A 123 8.02 -8.35 -9.18
C LYS A 123 8.24 -7.09 -8.34
N GLU A 124 7.37 -6.09 -8.51
CA GLU A 124 7.41 -4.86 -7.71
C GLU A 124 6.99 -5.12 -6.26
N ALA A 125 5.99 -6.00 -6.03
CA ALA A 125 5.62 -6.47 -4.70
C ALA A 125 6.74 -7.28 -4.02
N ASP A 126 7.38 -8.23 -4.74
CA ASP A 126 8.51 -9.01 -4.22
C ASP A 126 9.70 -8.10 -3.86
N SER A 127 10.00 -7.10 -4.69
CA SER A 127 11.05 -6.12 -4.42
C SER A 127 10.72 -5.21 -3.23
N PHE A 128 9.44 -4.91 -2.99
CA PHE A 128 8.98 -4.17 -1.83
C PHE A 128 9.14 -4.98 -0.54
N LEU A 129 8.70 -6.25 -0.54
CA LEU A 129 8.86 -7.17 0.59
C LEU A 129 10.34 -7.37 0.98
N GLN A 130 11.24 -7.52 -0.01
CA GLN A 130 12.69 -7.55 0.25
C GLN A 130 13.24 -6.24 0.83
N SER A 131 12.64 -5.09 0.50
CA SER A 131 13.01 -3.81 1.11
C SER A 131 12.56 -3.76 2.58
N CYS A 132 11.34 -4.22 2.89
CA CYS A 132 10.81 -4.29 4.24
C CYS A 132 11.66 -5.20 5.15
N GLU A 133 12.05 -6.40 4.69
CA GLU A 133 12.92 -7.30 5.48
C GLU A 133 14.33 -6.72 5.71
N ARG A 134 14.89 -5.96 4.75
CA ARG A 134 16.15 -5.23 4.98
C ARG A 134 15.98 -4.12 6.02
N TRP A 135 14.86 -3.41 6.02
CA TRP A 135 14.55 -2.38 7.01
C TRP A 135 14.35 -2.97 8.41
N LYS A 136 13.58 -4.05 8.53
CA LYS A 136 13.41 -4.83 9.77
C LYS A 136 14.74 -5.33 10.33
N THR A 137 15.61 -5.88 9.47
CA THR A 137 16.96 -6.33 9.87
C THR A 137 17.82 -5.16 10.38
N ARG A 138 17.76 -3.99 9.73
CA ARG A 138 18.46 -2.77 10.18
C ARG A 138 17.91 -2.23 11.50
N LEU A 139 16.59 -2.26 11.68
CA LEU A 139 15.94 -1.82 12.92
C LEU A 139 16.37 -2.70 14.10
N ILE A 140 16.36 -4.02 13.92
CA ILE A 140 16.85 -4.98 14.93
C ILE A 140 18.34 -4.73 15.26
N ALA A 141 19.17 -4.44 14.25
CA ALA A 141 20.58 -4.12 14.47
C ALA A 141 20.78 -2.81 15.25
N LEU A 142 20.04 -1.75 14.91
CA LEU A 142 20.07 -0.46 15.63
C LEU A 142 19.56 -0.58 17.06
N ASN A 143 18.51 -1.39 17.29
CA ASN A 143 17.96 -1.59 18.64
C ASN A 143 18.98 -2.31 19.53
N ARG A 144 19.64 -3.35 19.03
CA ARG A 144 20.77 -4.02 19.71
C ARG A 144 21.96 -3.08 19.94
N GLU A 145 22.26 -2.19 18.99
CA GLU A 145 23.30 -1.17 19.18
C GLU A 145 22.92 -0.19 20.30
N GLN A 146 21.65 0.23 20.41
CA GLN A 146 21.17 1.01 21.54
C GLN A 146 21.24 0.23 22.86
N GLU A 147 20.76 -1.01 22.92
CA GLU A 147 20.83 -1.86 24.12
C GLU A 147 22.28 -2.00 24.64
N THR A 148 23.24 -2.22 23.74
CA THR A 148 24.66 -2.31 24.15
C THR A 148 25.25 -0.95 24.56
N LYS A 149 24.68 0.18 24.15
CA LYS A 149 25.07 1.51 24.62
C LYS A 149 24.42 1.85 25.97
N THR A 150 23.14 1.54 26.16
CA THR A 150 22.43 1.77 27.42
C THR A 150 22.90 0.85 28.54
N GLN A 151 23.38 -0.37 28.25
CA GLN A 151 24.07 -1.22 29.23
C GLN A 151 25.49 -0.71 29.59
N LYS A 152 26.18 -0.04 28.66
CA LYS A 152 27.53 0.52 28.88
C LYS A 152 27.53 1.88 29.56
N ALA A 153 26.47 2.68 29.39
CA ALA A 153 26.34 3.99 30.03
C ALA A 153 26.45 3.94 31.57
N PRO A 154 25.67 3.13 32.31
CA PRO A 154 25.75 3.10 33.78
C PRO A 154 27.08 2.51 34.26
N THR A 155 27.63 1.52 33.58
CA THR A 155 28.94 0.96 33.94
C THR A 155 30.09 1.95 33.70
N GLN A 156 30.03 2.77 32.65
CA GLN A 156 30.98 3.87 32.43
C GLN A 156 30.79 5.03 33.43
N GLN A 157 29.55 5.36 33.79
CA GLN A 157 29.23 6.41 34.77
C GLN A 157 29.69 6.01 36.18
N VAL A 158 29.40 4.77 36.61
CA VAL A 158 29.93 4.22 37.87
C VAL A 158 31.46 4.15 37.86
N GLN A 159 32.10 3.79 36.73
CA GLN A 159 33.56 3.83 36.60
C GLN A 159 34.18 5.23 36.58
N SER A 160 33.40 6.29 36.30
CA SER A 160 33.82 7.68 36.53
C SER A 160 33.68 7.99 38.01
N VAL A 161 32.48 7.87 38.59
CA VAL A 161 32.21 8.23 39.98
C VAL A 161 33.12 7.50 40.97
N VAL A 162 33.37 6.20 40.77
CA VAL A 162 34.31 5.42 41.60
C VAL A 162 35.75 5.93 41.46
N ARG A 163 36.17 6.35 40.26
CA ARG A 163 37.52 6.91 40.04
C ARG A 163 37.66 8.28 40.68
N ASP A 164 36.66 9.13 40.54
CA ASP A 164 36.63 10.47 41.11
C ASP A 164 36.60 10.40 42.65
N LEU A 165 35.87 9.42 43.22
CA LEU A 165 35.85 9.13 44.66
C LEU A 165 37.19 8.56 45.17
N VAL A 166 37.81 7.62 44.46
CA VAL A 166 39.14 7.10 44.83
C VAL A 166 40.17 8.23 44.80
N THR A 167 40.15 9.07 43.76
CA THR A 167 41.07 10.20 43.64
C THR A 167 40.88 11.21 44.78
N SER A 168 39.63 11.47 45.21
CA SER A 168 39.38 12.37 46.35
C SER A 168 39.84 11.77 47.69
N VAL A 169 39.64 10.47 47.91
CA VAL A 169 40.09 9.76 49.12
C VAL A 169 41.62 9.66 49.20
N GLU A 170 42.29 9.42 48.08
CA GLU A 170 43.76 9.45 47.98
C GLU A 170 44.30 10.86 48.28
N MET A 171 43.67 11.91 47.76
CA MET A 171 44.03 13.30 48.06
C MET A 171 43.78 13.69 49.53
N ASP A 172 42.73 13.15 50.17
CA ASP A 172 42.42 13.44 51.58
C ASP A 172 43.29 12.65 52.56
N THR A 173 43.70 11.43 52.20
CA THR A 173 44.66 10.63 53.00
C THR A 173 46.09 11.20 52.90
N LEU A 174 46.48 11.76 51.76
CA LEU A 174 47.74 12.51 51.63
C LEU A 174 47.78 13.81 52.46
N ARG A 175 46.65 14.33 52.94
CA ARG A 175 46.57 15.53 53.79
C ARG A 175 46.70 15.25 55.31
N ARG A 176 46.64 14.00 55.78
CA ARG A 176 46.43 13.69 57.22
C ARG A 176 47.42 12.68 57.83
N GLY A 177 48.71 12.99 57.86
CA GLY A 177 49.63 12.18 58.67
C GLY A 177 50.96 12.83 59.02
N HIS A 178 51.10 13.33 60.26
CA HIS A 178 52.39 13.57 60.96
C HIS A 178 52.20 13.66 62.51
N CYS A 179 52.98 12.84 63.26
CA CYS A 179 53.35 12.91 64.71
C CYS A 179 52.24 12.77 65.81
N LEU A 180 52.30 12.02 66.94
CA LEU A 180 53.32 11.53 67.92
C LEU A 180 53.58 12.49 69.13
N VAL A 181 53.64 12.08 70.43
CA VAL A 181 53.35 10.79 71.15
C VAL A 181 53.34 10.99 72.71
N SER A 182 52.81 10.01 73.50
CA SER A 182 52.96 9.78 74.98
C SER A 182 52.27 10.76 75.97
N SER A 183 52.01 10.46 77.26
CA SER A 183 52.26 9.25 78.09
C SER A 183 51.21 9.02 79.20
N GLU A 184 51.38 7.92 79.94
CA GLU A 184 50.55 7.37 81.03
C GLU A 184 50.20 8.32 82.21
N GLU A 185 48.97 8.24 82.75
CA GLU A 185 48.62 8.36 84.20
C GLU A 185 47.10 8.22 84.54
N ARG A 186 46.29 7.41 83.82
CA ARG A 186 44.81 7.34 84.03
C ARG A 186 44.15 5.96 84.12
N GLN A 187 44.91 4.89 84.27
CA GLN A 187 44.39 3.51 84.10
C GLN A 187 43.32 3.06 85.11
N GLU A 188 43.23 3.64 86.32
CA GLU A 188 42.27 3.18 87.34
C GLU A 188 40.88 3.85 87.26
N THR A 189 40.79 5.11 86.85
CA THR A 189 39.50 5.78 86.59
C THR A 189 38.94 5.43 85.22
N GLU A 190 39.80 5.25 84.21
CA GLU A 190 39.38 4.81 82.88
C GLU A 190 38.77 3.40 82.90
N ALA A 191 39.22 2.51 83.78
CA ALA A 191 38.64 1.17 83.94
C ALA A 191 37.19 1.21 84.47
N PHE A 192 36.89 2.13 85.41
CA PHE A 192 35.55 2.28 85.98
C PHE A 192 34.59 2.95 84.99
N GLU A 193 35.02 4.04 84.34
CA GLU A 193 34.22 4.68 83.28
C GLU A 193 34.06 3.78 82.05
N ALA A 194 35.05 2.96 81.69
CA ALA A 194 34.92 1.99 80.61
C ALA A 194 33.89 0.91 80.95
N MET A 195 33.81 0.47 82.22
CA MET A 195 32.80 -0.47 82.68
C MET A 195 31.40 0.15 82.67
N GLU A 196 31.25 1.40 83.11
CA GLU A 196 29.97 2.13 83.04
C GLU A 196 29.54 2.40 81.59
N ARG A 197 30.48 2.82 80.73
CA ARG A 197 30.25 2.97 79.28
C ARG A 197 29.90 1.64 78.61
N GLN A 198 30.51 0.53 79.01
CA GLN A 198 30.15 -0.80 78.52
C GLN A 198 28.75 -1.21 78.96
N LEU A 199 28.39 -1.02 80.23
CA LEU A 199 27.03 -1.29 80.74
C LEU A 199 25.96 -0.45 80.03
N MET A 200 26.24 0.83 79.77
CA MET A 200 25.36 1.71 79.01
C MET A 200 25.28 1.29 77.53
N ALA A 201 26.39 0.89 76.91
CA ALA A 201 26.43 0.39 75.54
C ALA A 201 25.66 -0.94 75.40
N ASP A 202 25.90 -1.90 76.28
CA ASP A 202 25.20 -3.19 76.31
C ASP A 202 23.69 -2.98 76.51
N ARG A 203 23.29 -2.03 77.37
CA ARG A 203 21.88 -1.65 77.57
C ARG A 203 21.26 -0.95 76.35
N VAL A 204 22.03 -0.13 75.63
CA VAL A 204 21.58 0.46 74.36
C VAL A 204 21.42 -0.63 73.31
N VAL A 205 22.38 -1.55 73.16
CA VAL A 205 22.30 -2.69 72.24
C VAL A 205 21.11 -3.60 72.58
N GLU A 206 20.83 -3.85 73.86
CA GLU A 206 19.65 -4.61 74.29
C GLU A 206 18.35 -3.91 73.87
N LEU A 207 18.23 -2.59 74.12
CA LEU A 207 17.07 -1.80 73.74
C LEU A 207 16.91 -1.70 72.22
N GLU A 208 17.99 -1.48 71.47
CA GLU A 208 17.99 -1.49 70.01
C GLU A 208 17.58 -2.85 69.45
N THR A 209 18.01 -3.95 70.07
CA THR A 209 17.62 -5.32 69.69
C THR A 209 16.12 -5.55 69.95
N GLN A 210 15.59 -5.12 71.10
CA GLN A 210 14.14 -5.18 71.39
C GLN A 210 13.33 -4.32 70.41
N LEU A 211 13.84 -3.14 70.04
CA LEU A 211 13.17 -2.24 69.09
C LEU A 211 13.26 -2.76 67.64
N ALA A 212 14.34 -3.45 67.28
CA ALA A 212 14.48 -4.17 66.02
C ALA A 212 13.53 -5.38 65.93
N GLN A 213 13.42 -6.16 67.01
CA GLN A 213 12.45 -7.26 67.13
C GLN A 213 11.00 -6.76 67.03
N LYS A 214 10.65 -5.66 67.73
CA LYS A 214 9.31 -5.04 67.62
C LYS A 214 9.00 -4.60 66.18
N ARG A 215 9.96 -3.95 65.52
CA ARG A 215 9.84 -3.56 64.10
C ARG A 215 9.77 -4.75 63.15
N ALA A 216 10.37 -5.90 63.49
CA ALA A 216 10.23 -7.12 62.69
C ALA A 216 8.79 -7.66 62.78
N VAL A 217 8.25 -7.79 64.00
CA VAL A 217 6.87 -8.24 64.23
C VAL A 217 5.84 -7.27 63.64
N GLU A 218 6.09 -5.96 63.66
CA GLU A 218 5.23 -4.98 62.99
C GLU A 218 5.23 -5.15 61.46
N ARG A 219 6.38 -5.42 60.84
CA ARG A 219 6.46 -5.74 59.39
C ARG A 219 5.80 -7.06 59.03
N GLU A 220 5.93 -8.09 59.86
CA GLU A 220 5.23 -9.37 59.65
C GLU A 220 3.72 -9.16 59.64
N LYS A 221 3.19 -8.38 60.59
CA LYS A 221 1.76 -8.00 60.62
C LYS A 221 1.34 -7.15 59.43
N GLU A 222 2.17 -6.22 58.95
CA GLU A 222 1.90 -5.48 57.71
C GLU A 222 1.87 -6.38 56.46
N MET A 223 2.75 -7.39 56.40
CA MET A 223 2.75 -8.37 55.31
C MET A 223 1.52 -9.28 55.37
N GLU A 224 1.13 -9.76 56.56
CA GLU A 224 -0.11 -10.54 56.75
C GLU A 224 -1.36 -9.73 56.38
N LEU A 225 -1.43 -8.46 56.80
CA LEU A 225 -2.54 -7.56 56.45
C LEU A 225 -2.57 -7.20 54.96
N SER A 226 -1.42 -7.05 54.31
CA SER A 226 -1.32 -6.85 52.86
C SER A 226 -1.80 -8.10 52.10
N SER A 227 -1.35 -9.28 52.51
CA SER A 227 -1.76 -10.56 51.90
C SER A 227 -3.26 -10.85 52.10
N LEU A 228 -3.83 -10.49 53.25
CA LEU A 228 -5.28 -10.59 53.49
C LEU A 228 -6.10 -9.62 52.63
N ARG A 229 -5.57 -8.42 52.32
CA ARG A 229 -6.23 -7.47 51.40
C ARG A 229 -6.17 -7.96 49.96
N GLU A 230 -5.01 -8.42 49.51
CA GLU A 230 -4.80 -8.99 48.18
C GLU A 230 -5.75 -10.19 47.95
N ALA A 231 -5.81 -11.13 48.89
CA ALA A 231 -6.74 -12.26 48.84
C ALA A 231 -8.24 -11.85 48.90
N GLN A 232 -8.56 -10.71 49.51
CA GLN A 232 -9.92 -10.16 49.53
C GLN A 232 -10.28 -9.49 48.21
N GLU A 233 -9.35 -8.75 47.60
CA GLU A 233 -9.53 -8.10 46.30
C GLU A 233 -9.67 -9.14 45.17
N ASP A 234 -8.82 -10.17 45.14
CA ASP A 234 -8.94 -11.31 44.23
C ASP A 234 -10.31 -12.00 44.34
N GLN A 235 -10.83 -12.18 45.56
CA GLN A 235 -12.14 -12.80 45.76
C GLN A 235 -13.31 -11.92 45.29
N VAL A 236 -13.16 -10.59 45.30
CA VAL A 236 -14.17 -9.66 44.77
C VAL A 236 -14.12 -9.61 43.24
N LEU A 237 -12.92 -9.57 42.66
CA LEU A 237 -12.73 -9.59 41.21
C LEU A 237 -13.25 -10.90 40.59
N ALA A 238 -12.91 -12.05 41.17
CA ALA A 238 -13.42 -13.35 40.73
C ALA A 238 -14.96 -13.45 40.76
N LYS A 239 -15.62 -12.81 41.75
CA LYS A 239 -17.10 -12.77 41.82
C LYS A 239 -17.71 -11.85 40.75
N GLN A 240 -17.07 -10.74 40.42
CA GLN A 240 -17.52 -9.85 39.34
C GLN A 240 -17.30 -10.48 37.95
N GLU A 241 -16.17 -11.14 37.73
CA GLU A 241 -15.86 -11.83 36.47
C GLU A 241 -16.80 -13.02 36.23
N VAL A 242 -17.08 -13.83 37.25
CA VAL A 242 -18.08 -14.92 37.16
C VAL A 242 -19.48 -14.39 36.81
N ALA A 243 -19.92 -13.29 37.44
CA ALA A 243 -21.22 -12.69 37.11
C ALA A 243 -21.29 -12.19 35.65
N ALA A 244 -20.23 -11.53 35.16
CA ALA A 244 -20.14 -11.10 33.76
C ALA A 244 -20.14 -12.28 32.77
N LEU A 245 -19.46 -13.38 33.11
CA LEU A 245 -19.44 -14.59 32.30
C LEU A 245 -20.78 -15.35 32.30
N GLU A 246 -21.56 -15.29 33.39
CA GLU A 246 -22.92 -15.84 33.43
C GLU A 246 -23.89 -15.05 32.53
N ASP A 247 -23.82 -13.72 32.54
CA ASP A 247 -24.60 -12.87 31.64
C ASP A 247 -24.20 -13.05 30.16
N GLU A 248 -22.89 -13.15 29.86
CA GLU A 248 -22.44 -13.43 28.49
C GLU A 248 -22.87 -14.83 28.00
N LYS A 249 -22.78 -15.84 28.87
CA LYS A 249 -23.26 -17.19 28.59
C LYS A 249 -24.76 -17.20 28.30
N LYS A 250 -25.55 -16.46 29.07
CA LYS A 250 -27.00 -16.31 28.86
C LYS A 250 -27.29 -15.65 27.50
N ARG A 251 -26.60 -14.55 27.18
CA ARG A 251 -26.71 -13.87 25.88
C ARG A 251 -26.37 -14.80 24.71
N ARG A 252 -25.29 -15.58 24.79
CA ARG A 252 -24.93 -16.57 23.76
C ARG A 252 -25.98 -17.68 23.60
N THR A 253 -26.69 -18.08 24.67
CA THR A 253 -27.81 -19.04 24.55
C THR A 253 -29.06 -18.43 23.90
N GLU A 254 -29.31 -17.14 24.10
CA GLU A 254 -30.39 -16.40 23.42
C GLU A 254 -30.07 -16.21 21.92
N GLU A 255 -28.82 -15.90 21.57
CA GLU A 255 -28.35 -15.82 20.17
C GLU A 255 -28.41 -17.19 19.45
N LEU A 256 -27.99 -18.27 20.11
CA LEU A 256 -28.09 -19.64 19.55
C LEU A 256 -29.53 -20.09 19.31
N THR A 257 -30.46 -19.77 20.23
CA THR A 257 -31.89 -20.07 20.02
C THR A 257 -32.50 -19.22 18.92
N GLN A 258 -32.10 -17.95 18.79
CA GLN A 258 -32.52 -17.10 17.67
C GLN A 258 -32.00 -17.62 16.31
N MET A 259 -30.73 -18.05 16.23
CA MET A 259 -30.13 -18.67 15.05
C MET A 259 -30.83 -19.99 14.67
N LYS A 260 -31.17 -20.83 15.66
CA LYS A 260 -31.92 -22.07 15.43
C LYS A 260 -33.29 -21.79 14.80
N ASN A 261 -34.05 -20.85 15.35
CA ASN A 261 -35.36 -20.46 14.82
C ASN A 261 -35.26 -19.88 13.39
N LYS A 262 -34.18 -19.14 13.09
CA LYS A 262 -33.90 -18.65 11.73
C LYS A 262 -33.59 -19.79 10.75
N MET A 263 -32.82 -20.81 11.14
CA MET A 263 -32.60 -22.00 10.31
C MET A 263 -33.90 -22.76 10.03
N GLU A 264 -34.71 -23.01 11.05
CA GLU A 264 -36.00 -23.73 10.90
C GLU A 264 -36.95 -22.98 9.94
N ALA A 265 -36.95 -21.64 9.96
CA ALA A 265 -37.69 -20.82 9.00
C ALA A 265 -37.15 -20.95 7.55
N VAL A 266 -35.83 -20.92 7.36
CA VAL A 266 -35.19 -21.10 6.05
C VAL A 266 -35.41 -22.51 5.49
N GLU A 267 -35.44 -23.55 6.32
CA GLU A 267 -35.78 -24.90 5.88
C GLU A 267 -37.25 -25.02 5.45
N ALA A 268 -38.17 -24.35 6.14
CA ALA A 268 -39.57 -24.27 5.73
C ALA A 268 -39.74 -23.54 4.38
N GLU A 269 -39.05 -22.42 4.16
CA GLU A 269 -39.06 -21.69 2.87
C GLU A 269 -38.42 -22.51 1.73
N LYS A 270 -37.33 -23.23 2.02
CA LYS A 270 -36.72 -24.17 1.07
C LYS A 270 -37.67 -25.30 0.67
N ALA A 271 -38.54 -25.76 1.58
CA ALA A 271 -39.56 -26.75 1.29
C ALA A 271 -40.68 -26.19 0.38
N THR A 272 -41.16 -24.97 0.63
CA THR A 272 -42.20 -24.34 -0.21
C THR A 272 -41.68 -24.01 -1.61
N LEU A 273 -40.45 -23.50 -1.75
CA LEU A 273 -39.80 -23.27 -3.05
C LEU A 273 -39.59 -24.57 -3.84
N LYS A 274 -39.27 -25.68 -3.16
CA LYS A 274 -39.16 -27.01 -3.80
C LYS A 274 -40.51 -27.50 -4.33
N GLN A 275 -41.60 -27.19 -3.64
CA GLN A 275 -42.97 -27.50 -4.08
C GLN A 275 -43.41 -26.63 -5.27
N GLN A 276 -43.09 -25.33 -5.27
CA GLN A 276 -43.37 -24.43 -6.39
C GLN A 276 -42.61 -24.83 -7.67
N ASN A 277 -41.32 -25.15 -7.55
CA ASN A 277 -40.52 -25.61 -8.70
C ASN A 277 -41.06 -26.92 -9.31
N LYS A 278 -41.57 -27.85 -8.48
CA LYS A 278 -42.22 -29.07 -8.99
C LYS A 278 -43.45 -28.73 -9.84
N LYS A 279 -44.28 -27.78 -9.39
CA LYS A 279 -45.49 -27.36 -10.09
C LYS A 279 -45.19 -26.69 -11.44
N LEU A 280 -44.16 -25.84 -11.50
CA LEU A 280 -43.70 -25.21 -12.75
C LEU A 280 -43.18 -26.24 -13.78
N VAL A 281 -42.55 -27.33 -13.33
CA VAL A 281 -42.13 -28.42 -14.23
C VAL A 281 -43.34 -29.15 -14.82
N GLU A 282 -44.38 -29.41 -14.00
CA GLU A 282 -45.64 -30.03 -14.44
C GLU A 282 -46.37 -29.15 -15.48
N GLU A 283 -46.50 -27.85 -15.22
CA GLU A 283 -47.07 -26.88 -16.17
C GLU A 283 -46.26 -26.81 -17.50
N SER A 284 -44.92 -26.93 -17.43
CA SER A 284 -44.06 -26.95 -18.64
C SER A 284 -44.28 -28.19 -19.52
N GLU A 285 -44.66 -29.33 -18.94
CA GLU A 285 -44.99 -30.55 -19.68
C GLU A 285 -46.35 -30.46 -20.37
N GLU A 286 -47.33 -29.78 -19.77
CA GLU A 286 -48.63 -29.52 -20.39
C GLU A 286 -48.53 -28.58 -21.59
N ILE A 287 -47.72 -27.51 -21.50
CA ILE A 287 -47.45 -26.59 -22.62
C ILE A 287 -46.82 -27.34 -23.81
N LYS A 288 -45.90 -28.29 -23.56
CA LYS A 288 -45.31 -29.15 -24.61
C LYS A 288 -46.34 -30.07 -25.27
N LYS A 289 -47.33 -30.58 -24.51
CA LYS A 289 -48.44 -31.38 -25.07
C LYS A 289 -49.34 -30.53 -25.97
N LEU A 290 -49.69 -29.32 -25.54
CA LEU A 290 -50.49 -28.37 -26.34
C LEU A 290 -49.78 -27.93 -27.63
N GLN A 291 -48.46 -27.69 -27.59
CA GLN A 291 -47.67 -27.40 -28.80
C GLN A 291 -47.65 -28.54 -29.83
N ARG A 292 -47.75 -29.81 -29.39
CA ARG A 292 -47.84 -30.96 -30.31
C ARG A 292 -49.22 -31.08 -30.95
N ALA A 293 -50.28 -30.76 -30.20
CA ALA A 293 -51.65 -30.72 -30.72
C ALA A 293 -51.86 -29.61 -31.78
N PHE A 294 -51.23 -28.45 -31.60
CA PHE A 294 -51.33 -27.32 -32.54
C PHE A 294 -50.75 -27.67 -33.92
N LYS A 295 -49.56 -28.29 -33.97
CA LYS A 295 -48.88 -28.70 -35.21
C LYS A 295 -49.67 -29.72 -36.03
N ALA A 296 -50.54 -30.51 -35.41
CA ALA A 296 -51.42 -31.45 -36.10
C ALA A 296 -52.65 -30.77 -36.76
N ARG A 297 -52.99 -29.55 -36.35
CA ARG A 297 -54.11 -28.77 -36.91
C ARG A 297 -53.70 -28.01 -38.18
N ASP A 298 -52.50 -27.46 -38.21
CA ASP A 298 -51.97 -26.70 -39.36
C ASP A 298 -51.85 -27.55 -40.63
N ALA A 299 -51.51 -28.85 -40.49
CA ALA A 299 -51.41 -29.78 -41.61
C ALA A 299 -52.74 -29.97 -42.39
N LYS A 300 -53.90 -29.72 -41.77
CA LYS A 300 -55.22 -29.83 -42.43
C LYS A 300 -55.65 -28.56 -43.16
N MET A 301 -55.03 -27.41 -42.88
CA MET A 301 -55.40 -26.11 -43.46
C MET A 301 -54.80 -25.88 -44.86
N ILE A 302 -53.71 -26.60 -45.16
CA ILE A 302 -52.90 -26.44 -46.39
C ILE A 302 -53.66 -26.83 -47.67
N THR A 303 -54.67 -27.70 -47.59
CA THR A 303 -55.41 -28.22 -48.77
C THR A 303 -56.50 -27.27 -49.30
N VAL A 304 -56.99 -26.33 -48.49
CA VAL A 304 -58.15 -25.48 -48.84
C VAL A 304 -57.78 -24.27 -49.70
N LEU A 305 -56.57 -23.74 -49.54
CA LEU A 305 -56.17 -22.47 -50.15
C LEU A 305 -55.70 -22.61 -51.62
N LYS A 306 -56.57 -23.14 -52.48
CA LYS A 306 -56.51 -23.00 -53.95
C LYS A 306 -57.22 -21.73 -54.46
N THR A 307 -57.81 -20.93 -53.57
CA THR A 307 -58.45 -19.63 -53.86
C THR A 307 -57.41 -18.50 -53.93
N GLU A 308 -56.44 -18.63 -54.84
CA GLU A 308 -55.13 -17.98 -54.73
C GLU A 308 -55.04 -16.45 -54.92
N ARG A 309 -56.13 -15.75 -55.26
CA ARG A 309 -56.04 -14.35 -55.72
C ARG A 309 -55.96 -13.29 -54.62
N GLU A 310 -56.47 -13.56 -53.42
CA GLU A 310 -56.39 -12.63 -52.27
C GLU A 310 -55.00 -12.66 -51.59
N LYS A 311 -54.27 -13.78 -51.74
CA LYS A 311 -52.95 -14.04 -51.15
C LYS A 311 -51.89 -12.98 -51.50
N SER A 312 -52.01 -12.28 -52.62
CA SER A 312 -51.02 -11.28 -53.04
C SER A 312 -51.12 -9.97 -52.24
N SER A 313 -52.29 -9.66 -51.67
CA SER A 313 -52.48 -8.47 -50.82
C SER A 313 -52.04 -8.78 -49.38
N GLN A 314 -52.50 -9.94 -48.86
CA GLN A 314 -52.16 -10.41 -47.52
C GLN A 314 -50.64 -10.56 -47.31
N ARG A 315 -49.89 -11.14 -48.25
CA ARG A 315 -48.42 -11.24 -48.14
C ARG A 315 -47.71 -9.89 -47.94
N LYS A 316 -48.27 -8.80 -48.47
CA LYS A 316 -47.70 -7.45 -48.33
C LYS A 316 -47.97 -6.89 -46.92
N GLN A 317 -49.15 -7.16 -46.37
CA GLN A 317 -49.50 -6.84 -44.97
C GLN A 317 -48.75 -7.74 -43.97
N GLU A 318 -48.58 -9.04 -44.26
CA GLU A 318 -47.81 -9.99 -43.45
C GLU A 318 -46.33 -9.60 -43.37
N LEU A 319 -45.71 -9.21 -44.49
CA LEU A 319 -44.35 -8.65 -44.50
C LEU A 319 -44.26 -7.36 -43.68
N GLN A 320 -45.27 -6.50 -43.74
CA GLN A 320 -45.31 -5.26 -42.96
C GLN A 320 -45.49 -5.53 -41.44
N ILE A 321 -46.30 -6.52 -41.07
CA ILE A 321 -46.46 -6.98 -39.68
C ILE A 321 -45.19 -7.67 -39.17
N LEU A 322 -44.52 -8.49 -39.99
CA LEU A 322 -43.24 -9.10 -39.65
C LEU A 322 -42.14 -8.06 -39.49
N TYR A 323 -42.10 -7.04 -40.36
CA TYR A 323 -41.17 -5.92 -40.23
C TYR A 323 -41.44 -5.09 -38.97
N ALA A 324 -42.71 -4.81 -38.65
CA ALA A 324 -43.07 -4.12 -37.41
C ALA A 324 -42.71 -4.93 -36.14
N LYS A 325 -42.94 -6.25 -36.15
CA LYS A 325 -42.53 -7.17 -35.05
C LYS A 325 -41.01 -7.29 -34.94
N PHE A 326 -40.29 -7.28 -36.06
CA PHE A 326 -38.83 -7.28 -36.05
C PHE A 326 -38.28 -5.95 -35.52
N SER A 327 -38.87 -4.82 -35.93
CA SER A 327 -38.55 -3.49 -35.40
C SER A 327 -38.77 -3.43 -33.89
N SER A 328 -39.96 -3.78 -33.40
CA SER A 328 -40.23 -3.73 -31.95
C SER A 328 -39.37 -4.72 -31.14
N SER A 329 -38.97 -5.85 -31.73
CA SER A 329 -37.99 -6.75 -31.12
C SER A 329 -36.58 -6.13 -31.09
N MET A 330 -36.17 -5.42 -32.14
CA MET A 330 -34.89 -4.69 -32.17
C MET A 330 -34.88 -3.50 -31.21
N ASP A 331 -36.01 -2.80 -31.06
CA ASP A 331 -36.18 -1.73 -30.08
C ASP A 331 -36.08 -2.29 -28.65
N SER A 332 -36.74 -3.42 -28.37
CA SER A 332 -36.63 -4.11 -27.07
C SER A 332 -35.22 -4.66 -26.78
N VAL A 333 -34.51 -5.16 -27.81
CA VAL A 333 -33.10 -5.57 -27.67
C VAL A 333 -32.21 -4.35 -27.41
N SER A 334 -32.47 -3.21 -28.07
CA SER A 334 -31.72 -1.97 -27.86
C SER A 334 -31.95 -1.40 -26.45
N GLU A 335 -33.19 -1.42 -25.95
CA GLU A 335 -33.50 -1.03 -24.57
C GLU A 335 -32.80 -1.95 -23.56
N LYS A 336 -32.83 -3.26 -23.76
CA LYS A 336 -32.12 -4.22 -22.90
C LYS A 336 -30.60 -4.01 -22.93
N ALA A 337 -30.02 -3.72 -24.10
CA ALA A 337 -28.60 -3.40 -24.23
C ALA A 337 -28.23 -2.11 -23.47
N MET A 338 -29.06 -1.06 -23.55
CA MET A 338 -28.84 0.17 -22.78
C MET A 338 -28.95 -0.06 -21.26
N ARG A 339 -29.94 -0.82 -20.80
CA ARG A 339 -30.07 -1.17 -19.36
C ARG A 339 -28.91 -2.02 -18.87
N LEU A 340 -28.39 -2.93 -19.70
CA LEU A 340 -27.23 -3.75 -19.36
C LEU A 340 -25.95 -2.89 -19.27
N GLU A 341 -25.75 -1.94 -20.19
CA GLU A 341 -24.66 -0.96 -20.10
C GLU A 341 -24.78 -0.06 -18.84
N GLU A 342 -26.00 0.34 -18.46
CA GLU A 342 -26.25 1.09 -17.22
C GLU A 342 -25.91 0.28 -15.96
N VAL A 343 -26.34 -0.98 -15.88
CA VAL A 343 -26.00 -1.89 -14.77
C VAL A 343 -24.49 -2.19 -14.72
N GLU A 344 -23.83 -2.42 -15.86
CA GLU A 344 -22.37 -2.53 -15.92
C GLU A 344 -21.68 -1.27 -15.37
N GLN A 345 -22.20 -0.08 -15.67
CA GLN A 345 -21.63 1.16 -15.20
C GLN A 345 -21.86 1.37 -13.69
N GLN A 346 -23.04 1.02 -13.16
CA GLN A 346 -23.32 1.00 -11.73
C GLN A 346 -22.39 0.03 -10.98
N LEU A 347 -22.18 -1.18 -11.52
CA LEU A 347 -21.26 -2.18 -10.96
C LEU A 347 -19.82 -1.65 -10.92
N ARG A 348 -19.37 -0.91 -11.93
CA ARG A 348 -18.03 -0.29 -11.93
C ARG A 348 -17.89 0.80 -10.86
N TYR A 349 -18.93 1.59 -10.59
CA TYR A 349 -18.95 2.57 -9.50
C TYR A 349 -18.92 1.89 -8.12
N ALA A 350 -19.79 0.89 -7.90
CA ALA A 350 -19.77 0.11 -6.66
C ALA A 350 -18.39 -0.55 -6.42
N GLN A 351 -17.75 -1.09 -7.47
CA GLN A 351 -16.39 -1.63 -7.38
C GLN A 351 -15.31 -0.58 -7.10
N SER A 352 -15.46 0.68 -7.54
CA SER A 352 -14.53 1.75 -7.14
C SER A 352 -14.73 2.16 -5.68
N ASP A 353 -15.97 2.19 -5.21
CA ASP A 353 -16.30 2.60 -3.86
C ASP A 353 -15.87 1.55 -2.83
N VAL A 354 -16.11 0.26 -3.09
CA VAL A 354 -15.58 -0.86 -2.29
C VAL A 354 -14.05 -0.79 -2.18
N ARG A 355 -13.33 -0.49 -3.28
CA ARG A 355 -11.87 -0.31 -3.24
C ARG A 355 -11.46 0.91 -2.41
N ALA A 356 -12.22 2.00 -2.48
CA ALA A 356 -11.96 3.17 -1.64
C ALA A 356 -12.14 2.85 -0.14
N VAL A 357 -13.21 2.13 0.21
CA VAL A 357 -13.46 1.63 1.57
C VAL A 357 -12.34 0.69 2.02
N GLU A 358 -11.94 -0.30 1.21
CA GLU A 358 -10.80 -1.17 1.53
C GLU A 358 -9.49 -0.39 1.79
N THR A 359 -9.21 0.65 0.99
CA THR A 359 -8.00 1.46 1.22
C THR A 359 -8.09 2.28 2.50
N ARG A 360 -9.29 2.71 2.89
CA ARG A 360 -9.54 3.43 4.15
C ARG A 360 -9.46 2.48 5.36
N GLN A 361 -10.00 1.27 5.25
CA GLN A 361 -9.86 0.22 6.27
C GLN A 361 -8.38 -0.09 6.52
N LYS A 362 -7.60 -0.36 5.46
CA LYS A 362 -6.15 -0.61 5.56
C LYS A 362 -5.35 0.56 6.12
N GLU A 363 -5.87 1.78 6.06
CA GLU A 363 -5.26 2.95 6.69
C GLU A 363 -5.64 3.06 8.18
N LEU A 364 -6.90 2.77 8.53
CA LEU A 364 -7.34 2.69 9.93
C LEU A 364 -6.64 1.56 10.69
N GLU A 365 -6.43 0.40 10.05
CA GLU A 365 -5.66 -0.73 10.61
C GLU A 365 -4.21 -0.30 10.93
N ARG A 366 -3.55 0.49 10.06
CA ARG A 366 -2.22 1.05 10.33
C ARG A 366 -2.23 2.02 11.52
N GLN A 367 -3.26 2.87 11.62
CA GLN A 367 -3.41 3.82 12.72
C GLN A 367 -3.63 3.08 14.05
N ILE A 368 -4.44 2.04 14.07
CA ILE A 368 -4.64 1.17 15.24
C ILE A 368 -3.32 0.50 15.65
N THR A 369 -2.55 -0.07 14.72
CA THR A 369 -1.25 -0.69 15.05
C THR A 369 -0.23 0.35 15.54
N SER A 370 -0.21 1.56 14.96
CA SER A 370 0.66 2.66 15.42
C SER A 370 0.32 3.08 16.85
N LEU A 371 -0.97 3.22 17.16
CA LEU A 371 -1.43 3.57 18.52
C LEU A 371 -1.17 2.45 19.54
N GLN A 372 -1.19 1.18 19.11
CA GLN A 372 -0.80 0.04 19.95
C GLN A 372 0.71 0.06 20.25
N GLU A 373 1.56 0.34 19.24
CA GLU A 373 3.01 0.51 19.42
C GLU A 373 3.33 1.71 20.34
N GLU A 374 2.68 2.85 20.14
CA GLU A 374 2.80 4.04 21.01
C GLU A 374 2.35 3.73 22.46
N ASN A 375 1.19 3.10 22.66
CA ASN A 375 0.74 2.70 24.00
C ASN A 375 1.70 1.72 24.69
N SER A 376 2.25 0.75 23.96
CA SER A 376 3.26 -0.16 24.53
C SER A 376 4.56 0.56 24.90
N SER A 377 4.94 1.59 24.12
CA SER A 377 6.11 2.42 24.39
C SER A 377 5.89 3.33 25.61
N LEU A 378 4.69 3.90 25.75
CA LEU A 378 4.30 4.70 26.91
C LEU A 378 4.23 3.88 28.20
N LEU A 379 3.70 2.65 28.14
CA LEU A 379 3.72 1.73 29.29
C LEU A 379 5.15 1.35 29.68
N ALA A 380 6.04 1.09 28.72
CA ALA A 380 7.44 0.83 28.99
C ALA A 380 8.18 2.05 29.59
N LEU A 381 7.85 3.27 29.16
CA LEU A 381 8.36 4.50 29.77
C LEU A 381 7.85 4.68 31.20
N GLN A 382 6.54 4.50 31.43
CA GLN A 382 5.94 4.60 32.76
C GLN A 382 6.56 3.58 33.74
N GLN A 383 6.88 2.37 33.26
CA GLN A 383 7.55 1.36 34.07
C GLN A 383 8.98 1.79 34.45
N ARG A 384 9.75 2.36 33.52
CA ARG A 384 11.07 2.93 33.81
C ARG A 384 11.02 4.14 34.74
N GLU A 385 9.99 4.97 34.64
CA GLU A 385 9.77 6.09 35.58
C GLU A 385 9.47 5.60 37.00
N LYS A 386 8.72 4.49 37.14
CA LYS A 386 8.52 3.83 38.44
C LYS A 386 9.82 3.25 39.00
N GLU A 387 10.57 2.49 38.18
CA GLU A 387 11.87 1.94 38.55
C GLU A 387 12.85 3.04 38.99
N GLY A 388 12.91 4.16 38.24
CA GLY A 388 13.72 5.32 38.60
C GLY A 388 13.24 6.06 39.85
N ALA A 389 11.91 6.11 40.10
CA ALA A 389 11.37 6.68 41.33
C ALA A 389 11.69 5.82 42.56
N GLU A 390 11.65 4.49 42.42
CA GLU A 390 12.08 3.53 43.45
C GLU A 390 13.59 3.65 43.73
N GLU A 391 14.42 3.79 42.69
CA GLU A 391 15.87 4.03 42.82
C GLU A 391 16.18 5.36 43.50
N VAL A 392 15.49 6.45 43.14
CA VAL A 392 15.61 7.73 43.86
C VAL A 392 15.16 7.57 45.32
N GLN A 393 14.14 6.76 45.60
CA GLN A 393 13.67 6.52 46.97
C GLN A 393 14.69 5.71 47.80
N THR A 394 15.38 4.73 47.22
CA THR A 394 16.47 4.00 47.91
C THR A 394 17.67 4.90 48.15
N GLN A 395 18.12 5.67 47.15
CA GLN A 395 19.19 6.66 47.31
C GLN A 395 18.86 7.70 48.39
N LEU A 396 17.60 8.12 48.52
CA LEU A 396 17.17 9.07 49.56
C LEU A 396 17.17 8.44 50.97
N ARG A 397 16.87 7.14 51.10
CA ARG A 397 17.03 6.38 52.35
C ARG A 397 18.51 6.25 52.74
N GLU A 398 19.38 5.94 51.79
CA GLU A 398 20.83 5.87 52.01
C GLU A 398 21.42 7.23 52.38
N ARG A 399 21.03 8.30 51.67
CA ARG A 399 21.46 9.66 51.99
C ARG A 399 21.04 10.08 53.40
N LYS A 400 19.81 9.76 53.83
CA LYS A 400 19.36 10.00 55.22
C LYS A 400 20.16 9.19 56.25
N LYS A 401 20.58 7.97 55.90
CA LYS A 401 21.47 7.16 56.75
C LYS A 401 22.85 7.83 56.89
N VAL A 402 23.47 8.25 55.79
CA VAL A 402 24.75 8.98 55.79
C VAL A 402 24.63 10.32 56.51
N GLU A 403 23.53 11.05 56.32
CA GLU A 403 23.24 12.30 57.05
C GLU A 403 23.12 12.07 58.56
N SER A 404 22.46 10.99 58.99
CA SER A 404 22.39 10.64 60.42
C SER A 404 23.77 10.24 61.00
N GLN A 405 24.62 9.58 60.21
CA GLN A 405 26.00 9.25 60.59
C GLN A 405 26.86 10.52 60.70
N LEU A 406 26.79 11.43 59.72
CA LEU A 406 27.49 12.71 59.74
C LEU A 406 26.99 13.61 60.88
N LEU A 407 25.69 13.62 61.21
CA LEU A 407 25.18 14.37 62.35
C LEU A 407 25.69 13.80 63.69
N ALA A 408 25.78 12.48 63.82
CA ALA A 408 26.40 11.84 64.98
C ALA A 408 27.91 12.14 65.08
N GLU A 409 28.63 12.09 63.96
CA GLU A 409 30.05 12.45 63.89
C GLU A 409 30.28 13.93 64.16
N ILE A 410 29.44 14.84 63.67
CA ILE A 410 29.47 16.27 64.01
C ILE A 410 29.18 16.48 65.49
N ALA A 411 28.27 15.72 66.11
CA ALA A 411 28.03 15.78 67.56
C ALA A 411 29.25 15.29 68.35
N GLN A 412 29.89 14.20 67.92
CA GLN A 412 31.12 13.68 68.51
C GLN A 412 32.29 14.66 68.35
N LEU A 413 32.49 15.23 67.16
CA LEU A 413 33.50 16.25 66.88
C LEU A 413 33.21 17.56 67.60
N LYS A 414 31.95 17.93 67.84
CA LYS A 414 31.59 19.06 68.70
C LYS A 414 31.93 18.76 70.16
N ALA A 415 31.63 17.57 70.67
CA ALA A 415 32.01 17.16 72.03
C ALA A 415 33.54 17.11 72.20
N GLN A 416 34.28 16.62 71.20
CA GLN A 416 35.74 16.66 71.18
C GLN A 416 36.28 18.09 71.07
N ASN A 417 35.71 18.96 70.22
CA ASN A 417 36.11 20.37 70.15
C ASN A 417 35.75 21.15 71.42
N GLU A 418 34.67 20.80 72.11
CA GLU A 418 34.30 21.31 73.43
C GLU A 418 35.30 20.85 74.50
N ALA A 419 35.71 19.59 74.49
CA ALA A 419 36.75 19.06 75.38
C ALA A 419 38.13 19.68 75.08
N LEU A 420 38.49 19.80 73.80
CA LEU A 420 39.70 20.50 73.34
C LEU A 420 39.64 21.98 73.66
N LYS A 421 38.49 22.67 73.56
CA LYS A 421 38.34 24.06 74.00
C LYS A 421 38.48 24.23 75.51
N ARG A 422 38.06 23.26 76.33
CA ARG A 422 38.35 23.26 77.77
C ARG A 422 39.85 23.08 78.01
N GLN A 423 40.46 22.09 77.36
CA GLN A 423 41.91 21.83 77.41
C GLN A 423 42.76 22.97 76.80
N GLN A 424 42.18 23.74 75.87
CA GLN A 424 42.80 24.89 75.21
C GLN A 424 42.56 26.17 76.02
N ALA A 425 41.45 26.33 76.74
CA ALA A 425 41.33 27.38 77.76
C ALA A 425 42.31 27.13 78.94
N GLU A 426 42.55 25.87 79.30
CA GLU A 426 43.60 25.48 80.25
C GLU A 426 45.02 25.76 79.71
N ARG A 427 45.24 25.67 78.38
CA ARG A 427 46.55 25.89 77.73
C ARG A 427 46.79 27.32 77.24
N GLU A 428 45.77 28.09 76.86
CA GLU A 428 45.88 29.49 76.38
C GLU A 428 46.17 30.50 77.50
N HIS A 429 46.20 30.04 78.76
CA HIS A 429 46.94 30.72 79.81
C HIS A 429 48.47 30.70 79.58
N GLN A 430 48.99 29.99 78.56
CA GLN A 430 50.39 29.92 78.17
C GLN A 430 50.58 29.87 76.64
N SER A 431 51.31 30.86 76.12
CA SER A 431 51.84 30.96 74.74
C SER A 431 50.92 31.54 73.64
N VAL A 432 51.56 32.28 72.72
CA VAL A 432 50.96 33.15 71.69
C VAL A 432 51.69 32.93 70.36
N GLY A 433 50.99 32.83 69.23
CA GLY A 433 51.56 33.27 67.94
C GLY A 433 51.36 32.42 66.67
N GLN A 434 50.52 32.96 65.76
CA GLN A 434 50.61 32.97 64.29
C GLN A 434 50.37 31.69 63.41
N PRO A 435 49.80 31.87 62.19
CA PRO A 435 49.43 30.79 61.26
C PRO A 435 50.43 30.59 60.09
N SER A 436 50.22 29.58 59.24
CA SER A 436 51.05 29.30 58.04
C SER A 436 50.24 29.04 56.76
N THR A 437 50.90 29.32 55.62
CA THR A 437 50.36 29.51 54.26
C THR A 437 50.16 28.22 53.46
N GLU A 438 49.16 28.20 52.57
CA GLU A 438 48.87 27.10 51.63
C GLU A 438 49.32 27.45 50.18
N ARG A 439 49.65 26.45 49.35
CA ARG A 439 50.12 26.62 47.95
C ARG A 439 49.21 25.89 46.96
N THR A 440 48.95 26.51 45.81
CA THR A 440 48.26 25.92 44.63
C THR A 440 49.25 25.53 43.53
N ILE A 441 48.90 24.55 42.69
CA ILE A 441 49.66 24.09 41.50
C ILE A 441 48.68 23.86 40.33
N ASP A 442 49.13 24.10 39.10
CA ASP A 442 48.34 24.21 37.86
C ASP A 442 47.85 22.88 37.26
N ASP A 443 46.56 22.81 36.91
CA ASP A 443 45.96 21.76 36.05
C ASP A 443 45.79 22.17 34.57
N GLU A 444 45.97 23.45 34.23
CA GLU A 444 45.57 24.01 32.93
C GLU A 444 46.49 23.60 31.75
N SER A 445 47.73 23.17 32.05
CA SER A 445 48.77 22.85 31.06
C SER A 445 48.51 21.56 30.26
N THR A 446 47.80 20.59 30.83
CA THR A 446 47.63 19.26 30.20
C THR A 446 46.57 19.21 29.11
N LEU A 447 45.52 20.04 29.21
CA LEU A 447 44.44 20.11 28.22
C LEU A 447 44.88 20.69 26.87
N VAL A 448 45.83 21.62 26.88
CA VAL A 448 46.35 22.29 25.66
C VAL A 448 47.11 21.30 24.76
N ALA A 449 47.86 20.35 25.36
CA ALA A 449 48.63 19.36 24.62
C ALA A 449 47.74 18.38 23.81
N GLN A 450 46.61 17.95 24.39
CA GLN A 450 45.71 16.96 23.77
C GLN A 450 44.92 17.52 22.57
N LEU A 451 44.65 18.83 22.56
CA LEU A 451 43.98 19.50 21.43
C LEU A 451 44.85 19.55 20.18
N ALA A 452 46.15 19.80 20.33
CA ALA A 452 47.10 19.89 19.21
C ALA A 452 47.28 18.54 18.46
N GLU A 453 47.29 17.42 19.20
CA GLU A 453 47.44 16.08 18.62
C GLU A 453 46.25 15.69 17.73
N LYS A 454 45.03 16.10 18.14
CA LYS A 454 43.78 15.84 17.40
C LYS A 454 43.73 16.55 16.03
N GLU A 455 44.21 17.79 15.94
CA GLU A 455 44.28 18.51 14.66
C GLU A 455 45.31 17.90 13.70
N ALA A 456 46.47 17.46 14.21
CA ALA A 456 47.51 16.83 13.41
C ALA A 456 47.01 15.56 12.70
N LEU A 457 46.27 14.70 13.41
CA LEU A 457 45.64 13.51 12.86
C LEU A 457 44.61 13.83 11.76
N GLN A 458 43.79 14.87 11.94
CA GLN A 458 42.77 15.24 10.95
C GLN A 458 43.40 15.77 9.64
N MET A 459 44.54 16.47 9.73
CA MET A 459 45.30 16.95 8.58
C MET A 459 45.99 15.82 7.81
N PHE A 460 46.46 14.78 8.49
CA PHE A 460 47.06 13.59 7.86
C PHE A 460 46.05 12.86 6.96
N ILE A 461 44.84 12.58 7.47
CA ILE A 461 43.78 11.85 6.75
C ILE A 461 43.40 12.58 5.45
N ARG A 462 43.23 13.91 5.49
CA ARG A 462 42.88 14.72 4.31
C ARG A 462 43.91 14.62 3.17
N ARG A 463 45.21 14.62 3.49
CA ARG A 463 46.29 14.55 2.48
C ARG A 463 46.42 13.16 1.87
N TYR A 464 46.23 12.10 2.67
CA TYR A 464 46.40 10.72 2.19
C TYR A 464 45.31 10.32 1.18
N HIS A 465 44.04 10.67 1.44
CA HIS A 465 42.93 10.32 0.55
C HIS A 465 43.04 10.93 -0.85
N SER A 466 43.30 12.24 -0.97
CA SER A 466 43.49 12.89 -2.27
C SER A 466 44.60 12.24 -3.09
N THR A 467 45.74 11.94 -2.46
CA THR A 467 46.90 11.32 -3.13
C THR A 467 46.59 9.90 -3.64
N ALA A 468 45.68 9.17 -2.98
CA ALA A 468 45.24 7.84 -3.42
C ALA A 468 44.29 7.91 -4.63
N GLU A 469 43.34 8.84 -4.63
CA GLU A 469 42.36 9.01 -5.72
C GLU A 469 43.04 9.36 -7.06
N ASP A 470 44.04 10.26 -7.04
CA ASP A 470 44.76 10.66 -8.25
C ASP A 470 45.57 9.51 -8.86
N LYS A 471 46.17 8.63 -8.03
CA LYS A 471 46.86 7.42 -8.51
C LYS A 471 45.90 6.42 -9.17
N CYS A 472 44.70 6.25 -8.60
CA CYS A 472 43.66 5.40 -9.20
C CYS A 472 43.20 5.96 -10.55
N ARG A 473 43.08 7.28 -10.69
CA ARG A 473 42.72 7.94 -11.97
C ARG A 473 43.76 7.70 -13.06
N GLN A 474 45.04 7.90 -12.75
CA GLN A 474 46.15 7.66 -13.70
C GLN A 474 46.25 6.20 -14.14
N LEU A 475 45.93 5.23 -13.27
CA LEU A 475 45.87 3.82 -13.62
C LEU A 475 44.76 3.52 -14.64
N MET A 476 43.55 4.06 -14.42
CA MET A 476 42.42 3.89 -15.35
C MET A 476 42.71 4.48 -16.74
N GLU A 477 43.36 5.65 -16.79
CA GLU A 477 43.75 6.29 -18.05
C GLU A 477 44.76 5.45 -18.85
N LYS A 478 45.73 4.82 -18.16
CA LYS A 478 46.69 3.90 -18.80
C LYS A 478 46.03 2.63 -19.35
N VAL A 479 45.05 2.06 -18.64
CA VAL A 479 44.31 0.89 -19.13
C VAL A 479 43.57 1.22 -20.43
N ASN A 480 42.83 2.33 -20.48
CA ASN A 480 42.10 2.77 -21.67
C ASN A 480 43.02 3.02 -22.89
N ALA A 481 44.23 3.55 -22.66
CA ALA A 481 45.23 3.75 -23.70
C ALA A 481 45.74 2.42 -24.29
N LEU A 482 46.02 1.43 -23.45
CA LEU A 482 46.48 0.10 -23.86
C LEU A 482 45.40 -0.68 -24.63
N GLU A 483 44.13 -0.59 -24.22
CA GLU A 483 43.01 -1.19 -24.96
C GLU A 483 42.86 -0.57 -26.36
N SER A 484 43.00 0.75 -26.47
CA SER A 484 42.98 1.47 -27.75
C SER A 484 44.11 1.04 -28.68
N GLN A 485 45.32 0.84 -28.15
CA GLN A 485 46.48 0.36 -28.90
C GLN A 485 46.31 -1.09 -29.39
N ARG A 486 45.67 -1.95 -28.60
CA ARG A 486 45.33 -3.33 -28.97
C ARG A 486 44.32 -3.40 -30.12
N ALA A 487 43.32 -2.52 -30.13
CA ALA A 487 42.35 -2.43 -31.22
C ALA A 487 43.01 -2.01 -32.55
N SER A 488 43.95 -1.05 -32.50
CA SER A 488 44.70 -0.57 -33.68
C SER A 488 45.59 -1.67 -34.28
N THR A 489 46.33 -2.41 -33.44
CA THR A 489 47.24 -3.47 -33.89
C THR A 489 46.52 -4.68 -34.48
N GLN A 490 45.34 -5.04 -33.96
CA GLN A 490 44.47 -6.06 -34.59
C GLN A 490 43.94 -5.65 -35.97
N ALA A 491 43.66 -4.36 -36.18
CA ALA A 491 43.23 -3.87 -37.49
C ALA A 491 44.36 -3.92 -38.53
N GLN A 492 45.60 -3.62 -38.14
CA GLN A 492 46.77 -3.71 -39.03
C GLN A 492 47.08 -5.16 -39.44
N THR A 493 47.10 -6.11 -38.48
CA THR A 493 47.34 -7.53 -38.80
C THR A 493 46.24 -8.17 -39.65
N ALA A 494 45.02 -7.65 -39.62
CA ALA A 494 43.96 -8.07 -40.54
C ALA A 494 44.19 -7.56 -41.98
N LEU A 495 44.82 -6.39 -42.14
CA LEU A 495 45.14 -5.80 -43.45
C LEU A 495 46.30 -6.54 -44.14
N GLU A 496 47.37 -6.85 -43.41
CA GLU A 496 48.56 -7.54 -43.93
C GLU A 496 48.24 -8.94 -44.48
N ARG A 497 47.35 -9.68 -43.81
CA ARG A 497 46.89 -11.01 -44.27
C ARG A 497 46.12 -10.96 -45.59
N LEU A 498 45.52 -9.82 -45.92
CA LEU A 498 44.74 -9.65 -47.15
C LEU A 498 45.67 -9.40 -48.35
N ILE A 499 46.76 -8.64 -48.13
CA ILE A 499 47.75 -8.25 -49.14
C ILE A 499 48.61 -9.46 -49.57
N ASN A 500 48.99 -10.35 -48.65
CA ASN A 500 49.86 -11.50 -48.94
C ASN A 500 49.18 -12.68 -49.66
N SER A 501 48.02 -12.48 -50.30
CA SER A 501 47.21 -13.57 -50.90
C SER A 501 47.00 -13.46 -52.42
N THR A 502 47.68 -12.53 -53.10
CA THR A 502 47.57 -12.31 -54.55
C THR A 502 48.83 -12.73 -55.31
N GLY A 503 48.88 -13.99 -55.72
CA GLY A 503 49.88 -14.54 -56.64
C GLY A 503 49.35 -15.76 -57.39
N GLU A 504 49.76 -15.89 -58.65
CA GLU A 504 49.63 -17.08 -59.52
C GLU A 504 48.21 -17.48 -60.02
N ASP A 505 48.17 -18.28 -61.07
CA ASP A 505 47.14 -18.20 -62.13
C ASP A 505 46.22 -19.40 -62.30
N ASP A 506 45.05 -19.31 -61.67
CA ASP A 506 43.86 -20.12 -61.99
C ASP A 506 42.63 -19.22 -62.20
N ALA A 507 42.31 -18.86 -63.45
CA ALA A 507 41.20 -17.95 -63.74
C ALA A 507 39.82 -18.53 -63.35
N SER A 508 39.64 -19.85 -63.39
CA SER A 508 38.41 -20.52 -62.96
C SER A 508 38.27 -20.53 -61.44
N GLY A 509 39.34 -20.90 -60.71
CA GLY A 509 39.41 -20.85 -59.25
C GLY A 509 39.27 -19.42 -58.71
N LYS A 510 39.89 -18.43 -59.36
CA LYS A 510 39.73 -17.00 -59.05
C LYS A 510 38.26 -16.58 -59.16
N ASN A 511 37.54 -16.95 -60.23
CA ASN A 511 36.12 -16.61 -60.37
C ASN A 511 35.22 -17.29 -59.33
N GLN A 512 35.40 -18.60 -59.05
CA GLN A 512 34.65 -19.28 -58.00
C GLN A 512 34.91 -18.67 -56.62
N LYS A 513 36.18 -18.35 -56.30
CA LYS A 513 36.57 -17.66 -55.06
C LYS A 513 35.97 -16.26 -54.97
N LEU A 514 35.89 -15.54 -56.09
CA LEU A 514 35.30 -14.20 -56.15
C LEU A 514 33.78 -14.23 -55.97
N ASP A 515 33.08 -15.23 -56.52
CA ASP A 515 31.64 -15.42 -56.26
C ASP A 515 31.35 -15.94 -54.84
N ALA A 516 32.21 -16.78 -54.26
CA ALA A 516 32.15 -17.13 -52.84
C ALA A 516 32.33 -15.89 -51.95
N LEU A 517 33.34 -15.05 -52.22
CA LEU A 517 33.56 -13.77 -51.52
C LEU A 517 32.40 -12.78 -51.72
N ARG A 518 31.74 -12.77 -52.89
CA ARG A 518 30.51 -11.97 -53.11
C ARG A 518 29.34 -12.51 -52.28
N ALA A 519 29.18 -13.83 -52.18
CA ALA A 519 28.14 -14.45 -51.35
C ALA A 519 28.38 -14.15 -49.86
N GLU A 520 29.63 -14.28 -49.39
CA GLU A 520 30.05 -13.93 -48.04
C GLU A 520 29.84 -12.43 -47.76
N ASN A 521 30.24 -11.53 -48.67
CA ASN A 521 29.99 -10.09 -48.52
C ASN A 521 28.48 -9.77 -48.45
N ARG A 522 27.62 -10.50 -49.17
CA ARG A 522 26.15 -10.40 -49.03
C ARG A 522 25.66 -10.88 -47.67
N VAL A 523 26.26 -11.93 -47.09
CA VAL A 523 25.96 -12.39 -45.72
C VAL A 523 26.41 -11.34 -44.70
N LEU A 524 27.67 -10.91 -44.75
CA LEU A 524 28.24 -9.88 -43.86
C LEU A 524 27.46 -8.55 -43.92
N ARG A 525 26.96 -8.14 -45.11
CA ARG A 525 26.06 -6.96 -45.22
C ARG A 525 24.72 -7.18 -44.52
N ARG A 526 24.13 -8.39 -44.58
CA ARG A 526 22.90 -8.72 -43.84
C ARG A 526 23.18 -8.76 -42.33
N ASP A 527 24.33 -9.27 -41.90
CA ASP A 527 24.73 -9.30 -40.50
C ASP A 527 25.04 -7.91 -39.94
N LEU A 528 25.73 -7.06 -40.68
CA LEU A 528 25.90 -5.65 -40.33
C LEU A 528 24.55 -4.93 -40.25
N ALA A 529 23.60 -5.23 -41.15
CA ALA A 529 22.24 -4.69 -41.08
C ALA A 529 21.40 -5.26 -39.91
N ARG A 530 21.63 -6.53 -39.50
CA ARG A 530 21.07 -7.11 -38.27
C ARG A 530 21.65 -6.41 -37.04
N SER A 531 22.98 -6.35 -36.93
CA SER A 531 23.71 -5.67 -35.86
C SER A 531 23.30 -4.20 -35.70
N ARG A 532 23.23 -3.42 -36.79
CA ARG A 532 22.72 -2.03 -36.76
C ARG A 532 21.26 -1.90 -36.33
N ARG A 533 20.41 -2.91 -36.52
CA ARG A 533 19.03 -2.92 -35.99
C ARG A 533 19.02 -3.23 -34.49
N VAL A 534 19.81 -4.20 -34.04
CA VAL A 534 19.98 -4.51 -32.61
C VAL A 534 20.56 -3.30 -31.86
N GLY A 535 21.59 -2.65 -32.40
CA GLY A 535 22.18 -1.44 -31.83
C GLY A 535 21.17 -0.30 -31.64
N ARG A 536 20.31 -0.03 -32.64
CA ARG A 536 19.22 0.95 -32.49
C ARG A 536 18.14 0.54 -31.48
N SER A 537 17.87 -0.76 -31.34
CA SER A 537 16.98 -1.26 -30.29
C SER A 537 17.57 -0.99 -28.90
N LEU A 538 18.84 -1.36 -28.70
CA LEU A 538 19.56 -1.14 -27.45
C LEU A 538 19.68 0.35 -27.12
N GLU A 539 19.93 1.22 -28.10
CA GLU A 539 19.94 2.67 -27.92
C GLU A 539 18.57 3.24 -27.50
N SER A 540 17.48 2.73 -28.09
CA SER A 540 16.11 3.01 -27.67
C SER A 540 15.85 2.55 -26.23
N ASP A 541 16.31 1.35 -25.87
CA ASP A 541 16.08 0.78 -24.54
C ASP A 541 16.92 1.45 -23.45
N VAL A 542 18.18 1.82 -23.74
CA VAL A 542 18.99 2.71 -22.89
C VAL A 542 18.32 4.07 -22.72
N SER A 543 17.74 4.63 -23.80
CA SER A 543 16.99 5.88 -23.73
C SER A 543 15.71 5.76 -22.89
N ARG A 544 15.03 4.60 -22.95
CA ARG A 544 13.87 4.28 -22.11
C ARG A 544 14.26 4.19 -20.64
N LEU A 545 15.33 3.46 -20.33
CA LEU A 545 15.87 3.31 -18.96
C LEU A 545 16.34 4.66 -18.39
N ARG A 546 16.99 5.52 -19.17
CA ARG A 546 17.34 6.89 -18.73
C ARG A 546 16.11 7.72 -18.38
N ARG A 547 15.05 7.69 -19.20
CA ARG A 547 13.78 8.37 -18.90
C ARG A 547 13.09 7.79 -17.67
N GLN A 548 13.14 6.47 -17.49
CA GLN A 548 12.61 5.80 -16.30
C GLN A 548 13.37 6.25 -15.04
N ARG A 549 14.71 6.19 -15.04
CA ARG A 549 15.53 6.63 -13.90
C ARG A 549 15.33 8.12 -13.58
N GLN A 550 15.13 8.96 -14.59
CA GLN A 550 14.81 10.37 -14.38
C GLN A 550 13.43 10.57 -13.73
N LYS A 551 12.43 9.73 -14.05
CA LYS A 551 11.14 9.70 -13.34
C LYS A 551 11.32 9.25 -11.89
N GLU A 552 12.01 8.12 -11.65
CA GLU A 552 12.31 7.62 -10.29
C GLU A 552 12.97 8.71 -9.44
N LEU A 553 14.04 9.35 -9.92
CA LEU A 553 14.69 10.48 -9.25
C LEU A 553 13.76 11.67 -8.99
N SER A 554 12.74 11.90 -9.84
CA SER A 554 11.74 12.95 -9.61
C SER A 554 10.74 12.57 -8.52
N TYR A 555 10.38 11.28 -8.41
CA TYR A 555 9.57 10.76 -7.30
C TYR A 555 10.36 10.77 -5.98
N GLU A 556 11.61 10.28 -5.96
CA GLU A 556 12.52 10.33 -4.79
C GLU A 556 12.69 11.77 -4.27
N ARG A 557 12.82 12.77 -5.15
CA ARG A 557 12.88 14.19 -4.76
C ARG A 557 11.56 14.73 -4.24
N ARG A 558 10.42 14.20 -4.71
CA ARG A 558 9.09 14.61 -4.26
C ARG A 558 8.80 14.06 -2.87
N THR A 559 8.98 12.75 -2.67
CA THR A 559 8.79 12.09 -1.38
C THR A 559 9.75 12.64 -0.32
N LYS A 560 11.01 12.96 -0.69
CA LYS A 560 11.93 13.65 0.24
C LYS A 560 11.41 15.01 0.70
N ARG A 561 10.80 15.82 -0.18
CA ARG A 561 10.18 17.10 0.23
C ARG A 561 8.96 16.88 1.11
N GLU A 562 8.11 15.92 0.76
CA GLU A 562 6.92 15.57 1.54
C GLU A 562 7.30 15.08 2.95
N LEU A 563 8.38 14.29 3.08
CA LEU A 563 8.98 13.93 4.37
C LEU A 563 9.52 15.14 5.13
N GLN A 564 10.30 16.02 4.47
CA GLN A 564 10.80 17.25 5.11
C GLN A 564 9.68 18.18 5.59
N THR A 565 8.56 18.26 4.86
CA THR A 565 7.37 18.98 5.33
C THR A 565 6.78 18.32 6.58
N ARG A 566 6.65 16.98 6.60
CA ARG A 566 6.16 16.24 7.78
C ARG A 566 7.08 16.40 9.00
N GLU A 567 8.39 16.30 8.80
CA GLU A 567 9.41 16.58 9.83
C GLU A 567 9.26 18.00 10.38
N SER A 568 9.06 19.00 9.50
CA SER A 568 8.86 20.39 9.95
C SER A 568 7.54 20.62 10.70
N THR A 569 6.47 19.87 10.40
CA THR A 569 5.22 19.93 11.17
C THR A 569 5.34 19.23 12.52
N LEU A 570 6.04 18.09 12.59
CA LEU A 570 6.32 17.39 13.85
C LEU A 570 7.19 18.25 14.78
N ALA A 571 8.24 18.88 14.25
CA ALA A 571 9.04 19.87 14.98
C ALA A 571 8.28 21.18 15.28
N GLY A 572 7.09 21.39 14.70
CA GLY A 572 6.12 22.38 15.16
C GLY A 572 5.43 21.91 16.43
N TRP A 573 4.75 20.76 16.35
CA TRP A 573 4.02 20.17 17.47
C TRP A 573 4.90 19.87 18.70
N GLU A 574 6.16 19.45 18.51
CA GLU A 574 7.11 19.25 19.61
C GLU A 574 7.43 20.57 20.36
N ARG A 575 7.51 21.69 19.64
CA ARG A 575 7.65 23.03 20.25
C ARG A 575 6.38 23.47 20.96
N ASP A 576 5.22 23.20 20.39
CA ASP A 576 3.93 23.51 21.02
C ASP A 576 3.74 22.67 22.31
N CYS A 577 4.09 21.38 22.29
CA CYS A 577 4.06 20.49 23.45
C CYS A 577 5.04 20.92 24.56
N THR A 578 6.27 21.27 24.21
CA THR A 578 7.25 21.77 25.20
C THR A 578 6.87 23.14 25.76
N GLN A 579 6.25 24.01 24.96
CA GLN A 579 5.64 25.25 25.45
C GLN A 579 4.49 24.98 26.42
N LEU A 580 3.58 24.05 26.09
CA LEU A 580 2.48 23.66 26.97
C LEU A 580 2.99 23.08 28.30
N GLN A 581 3.99 22.18 28.26
CA GLN A 581 4.66 21.67 29.47
C GLN A 581 5.25 22.81 30.31
N GLY A 582 5.93 23.77 29.69
CA GLY A 582 6.42 24.97 30.37
C GLY A 582 5.31 25.77 31.05
N THR A 583 4.18 26.01 30.38
CA THR A 583 3.02 26.70 30.99
C THR A 583 2.42 25.92 32.15
N LEU A 584 2.36 24.59 32.06
CA LEU A 584 1.84 23.71 33.11
C LEU A 584 2.75 23.73 34.35
N VAL A 585 4.07 23.74 34.17
CA VAL A 585 5.04 23.90 35.27
C VAL A 585 4.87 25.27 35.96
N CYS A 586 4.73 26.35 35.19
CA CYS A 586 4.48 27.69 35.75
C CYS A 586 3.14 27.77 36.52
N LEU A 587 2.07 27.19 35.98
CA LEU A 587 0.77 27.12 36.67
C LEU A 587 0.85 26.29 37.95
N LYS A 588 1.56 25.17 37.94
CA LYS A 588 1.78 24.33 39.13
C LYS A 588 2.58 25.07 40.20
N ALA A 589 3.65 25.78 39.82
CA ALA A 589 4.43 26.60 40.75
C ALA A 589 3.56 27.70 41.39
N ARG A 590 2.79 28.43 40.58
CA ARG A 590 1.86 29.46 41.04
C ARG A 590 0.79 28.91 41.99
N LEU A 591 0.21 27.74 41.69
CA LEU A 591 -0.77 27.09 42.57
C LEU A 591 -0.16 26.76 43.94
N VAL A 592 1.08 26.27 43.97
CA VAL A 592 1.80 26.01 45.23
C VAL A 592 2.08 27.30 46.00
N GLU A 593 2.46 28.39 45.33
CA GLU A 593 2.63 29.70 45.98
C GLU A 593 1.31 30.25 46.54
N GLU A 594 0.20 30.13 45.80
CA GLU A 594 -1.13 30.55 46.25
C GLU A 594 -1.63 29.71 47.44
N LEU A 595 -1.38 28.40 47.45
CA LEU A 595 -1.67 27.51 48.58
C LEU A 595 -0.83 27.88 49.83
N VAL A 596 0.49 28.03 49.70
CA VAL A 596 1.36 28.42 50.83
C VAL A 596 0.99 29.81 51.37
N LEU A 597 0.58 30.74 50.50
CA LEU A 597 0.08 32.05 50.92
C LEU A 597 -1.27 31.94 51.67
N GLN A 598 -2.14 31.02 51.26
CA GLN A 598 -3.41 30.75 51.94
C GLN A 598 -3.18 30.08 53.30
N GLU A 599 -2.35 29.04 53.38
CA GLU A 599 -1.93 28.40 54.64
C GLU A 599 -1.35 29.43 55.61
N ARG A 600 -0.45 30.30 55.13
CA ARG A 600 0.14 31.37 55.96
C ARG A 600 -0.91 32.35 56.48
N LYS A 601 -1.90 32.73 55.66
CA LYS A 601 -3.01 33.60 56.09
C LYS A 601 -3.90 32.91 57.12
N GLU A 602 -4.13 31.62 56.96
CA GLU A 602 -4.95 30.83 57.89
C GLU A 602 -4.24 30.66 59.24
N VAL A 603 -2.96 30.27 59.23
CA VAL A 603 -2.10 30.23 60.42
C VAL A 603 -2.04 31.61 61.10
N GLN A 604 -1.91 32.69 60.33
CA GLN A 604 -1.91 34.05 60.90
C GLN A 604 -3.27 34.41 61.54
N ARG A 605 -4.40 33.97 60.98
CA ARG A 605 -5.74 34.17 61.57
C ARG A 605 -5.91 33.37 62.85
N VAL A 606 -5.51 32.10 62.85
CA VAL A 606 -5.57 31.21 64.03
C VAL A 606 -4.65 31.69 65.14
N VAL A 607 -3.40 32.07 64.84
CA VAL A 607 -2.45 32.61 65.82
C VAL A 607 -2.93 33.97 66.33
N GLY A 608 -3.46 34.85 65.47
CA GLY A 608 -4.08 36.10 65.89
C GLY A 608 -5.21 35.88 66.89
N GLY A 609 -6.20 35.05 66.54
CA GLY A 609 -7.31 34.71 67.43
C GLY A 609 -6.90 34.00 68.72
N LEU A 610 -5.79 33.25 68.73
CA LEU A 610 -5.22 32.67 69.96
C LEU A 610 -4.51 33.72 70.82
N VAL A 611 -3.75 34.65 70.22
CA VAL A 611 -3.12 35.76 70.95
C VAL A 611 -4.19 36.68 71.53
N ASP A 612 -5.19 37.06 70.74
CA ASP A 612 -6.33 37.87 71.20
C ASP A 612 -7.05 37.17 72.38
N ARG A 613 -7.32 35.87 72.29
CA ARG A 613 -7.91 35.08 73.40
C ARG A 613 -7.00 35.08 74.64
N VAL A 614 -5.69 34.88 74.50
CA VAL A 614 -4.73 34.85 75.63
C VAL A 614 -4.52 36.24 76.25
N GLU A 615 -4.49 37.31 75.46
CA GLU A 615 -4.42 38.69 75.95
C GLU A 615 -5.72 39.13 76.62
N LEU A 616 -6.88 38.70 76.10
CA LEU A 616 -8.17 38.82 76.79
C LEU A 616 -8.15 38.03 78.11
N SER A 617 -7.73 36.76 78.13
CA SER A 617 -7.59 35.96 79.37
C SER A 617 -6.66 36.63 80.39
N ARG A 618 -5.57 37.26 79.94
CA ARG A 618 -4.60 37.94 80.82
C ARG A 618 -5.05 39.32 81.31
N THR A 619 -5.93 39.99 80.58
CA THR A 619 -6.58 41.25 81.02
C THR A 619 -7.87 41.01 81.80
N THR A 620 -8.26 39.75 81.99
CA THR A 620 -9.47 39.33 82.71
C THR A 620 -9.17 38.58 84.01
N GLU A 621 -7.93 38.65 84.51
CA GLU A 621 -7.52 37.99 85.77
C GLU A 621 -8.05 38.68 87.05
N ASP A 622 -8.79 39.80 86.90
CA ASP A 622 -9.66 40.36 87.94
C ASP A 622 -11.10 40.59 87.41
N LEU A 623 -12.08 40.39 88.30
CA LEU A 623 -13.51 40.71 88.20
C LEU A 623 -14.41 39.91 87.21
N GLN A 624 -15.32 39.12 87.79
CA GLN A 624 -16.63 38.65 87.26
C GLN A 624 -16.66 37.36 86.41
N ASP A 625 -16.54 36.25 87.15
CA ASP A 625 -16.59 34.83 86.76
C ASP A 625 -18.02 34.29 86.47
N ALA A 626 -18.86 35.07 85.77
CA ALA A 626 -20.21 34.62 85.38
C ALA A 626 -20.75 35.32 84.12
N GLN A 627 -20.41 36.59 83.92
CA GLN A 627 -20.78 37.33 82.71
C GLN A 627 -20.00 36.82 81.49
N ARG A 628 -18.71 36.44 81.71
CA ARG A 628 -17.78 36.02 80.66
C ARG A 628 -18.17 34.70 80.02
N ASP A 629 -18.59 33.71 80.81
CA ASP A 629 -19.05 32.41 80.28
C ASP A 629 -20.25 32.56 79.36
N VAL A 630 -21.20 33.45 79.68
CA VAL A 630 -22.36 33.72 78.83
C VAL A 630 -21.93 34.39 77.52
N THR A 631 -21.07 35.40 77.58
CA THR A 631 -20.56 36.04 76.35
C THR A 631 -19.67 35.11 75.53
N TRP A 632 -18.86 34.26 76.16
CA TRP A 632 -17.99 33.30 75.49
C TRP A 632 -18.78 32.20 74.81
N LEU A 633 -19.85 31.71 75.45
CA LEU A 633 -20.81 30.79 74.83
C LEU A 633 -21.54 31.45 73.65
N GLN A 634 -21.93 32.73 73.75
CA GLN A 634 -22.54 33.47 72.63
C GLN A 634 -21.56 33.64 71.46
N THR A 635 -20.31 34.06 71.70
CA THR A 635 -19.31 34.18 70.64
C THR A 635 -18.92 32.82 70.05
N MET A 636 -18.87 31.76 70.86
CA MET A 636 -18.69 30.40 70.34
C MET A 636 -19.88 29.95 69.48
N ASP A 637 -21.12 30.25 69.87
CA ASP A 637 -22.30 29.92 69.08
C ASP A 637 -22.32 30.68 67.76
N GLU A 638 -21.96 31.97 67.75
CA GLU A 638 -21.76 32.77 66.53
C GLU A 638 -20.62 32.21 65.65
N GLU A 639 -19.44 31.90 66.21
CA GLU A 639 -18.34 31.26 65.46
C GLU A 639 -18.75 29.89 64.89
N TRP A 640 -19.56 29.11 65.61
CA TRP A 640 -20.12 27.84 65.14
C TRP A 640 -21.16 28.01 64.04
N HIS A 641 -22.01 29.03 64.12
CA HIS A 641 -22.99 29.35 63.07
C HIS A 641 -22.30 29.84 61.79
N ASP A 642 -21.29 30.69 61.89
CA ASP A 642 -20.48 31.12 60.75
C ASP A 642 -19.68 29.95 60.15
N TYR A 643 -19.07 29.10 60.98
CA TYR A 643 -18.42 27.87 60.51
C TYR A 643 -19.40 26.97 59.76
N ALA A 644 -20.56 26.68 60.36
CA ALA A 644 -21.62 25.88 59.73
C ALA A 644 -22.12 26.50 58.42
N ALA A 645 -22.28 27.82 58.35
CA ALA A 645 -22.67 28.52 57.13
C ALA A 645 -21.60 28.44 56.03
N THR A 646 -20.30 28.45 56.38
CA THR A 646 -19.22 28.26 55.41
C THR A 646 -19.09 26.81 54.93
N GLU A 647 -19.26 25.82 55.81
CA GLU A 647 -19.35 24.39 55.45
C GLU A 647 -20.56 24.10 54.54
N GLU A 648 -21.74 24.60 54.89
CA GLU A 648 -22.97 24.53 54.09
C GLU A 648 -22.75 25.12 52.69
N LYS A 649 -22.05 26.26 52.59
CA LYS A 649 -21.69 26.90 51.32
C LYS A 649 -20.67 26.08 50.51
N GLN A 650 -19.67 25.48 51.17
CA GLN A 650 -18.71 24.59 50.51
C GLN A 650 -19.38 23.31 50.00
N ARG A 651 -20.27 22.69 50.79
CA ARG A 651 -21.09 21.55 50.36
C ARG A 651 -21.91 21.88 49.12
N ARG A 652 -22.62 23.01 49.09
CA ARG A 652 -23.38 23.44 47.90
C ARG A 652 -22.47 23.64 46.68
N GLY A 653 -21.28 24.23 46.85
CA GLY A 653 -20.30 24.36 45.77
C GLY A 653 -19.79 23.00 45.23
N VAL A 654 -19.60 22.01 46.12
CA VAL A 654 -19.26 20.63 45.75
C VAL A 654 -20.44 19.92 45.07
N GLU A 655 -21.68 20.15 45.51
CA GLU A 655 -22.89 19.62 44.87
C GLU A 655 -23.10 20.22 43.46
N GLU A 656 -22.87 21.52 43.28
CA GLU A 656 -22.88 22.19 41.98
C GLU A 656 -21.80 21.64 41.03
N LEU A 657 -20.56 21.47 41.50
CA LEU A 657 -19.48 20.85 40.72
C LEU A 657 -19.83 19.40 40.32
N ASN A 658 -20.34 18.61 41.25
CA ASN A 658 -20.81 17.24 40.98
C ASN A 658 -21.97 17.22 39.97
N ALA A 659 -22.87 18.21 40.00
CA ALA A 659 -23.95 18.33 39.02
C ALA A 659 -23.41 18.66 37.61
N VAL A 660 -22.44 19.56 37.50
CA VAL A 660 -21.76 19.90 36.23
C VAL A 660 -20.98 18.70 35.70
N GLU A 661 -20.27 17.95 36.55
CA GLU A 661 -19.56 16.73 36.14
C GLU A 661 -20.53 15.64 35.65
N ARG A 662 -21.65 15.42 36.35
CA ARG A 662 -22.72 14.53 35.89
C ARG A 662 -23.31 14.97 34.55
N GLN A 663 -23.49 16.27 34.34
CA GLN A 663 -23.98 16.79 33.05
C GLN A 663 -22.97 16.56 31.92
N LEU A 664 -21.70 16.89 32.13
CA LEU A 664 -20.62 16.69 31.15
C LEU A 664 -20.40 15.21 30.81
N THR A 665 -20.44 14.32 31.80
CA THR A 665 -20.35 12.88 31.58
C THR A 665 -21.58 12.35 30.83
N THR A 666 -22.79 12.79 31.17
CA THR A 666 -24.02 12.42 30.45
C THR A 666 -23.99 12.89 28.99
N GLU A 667 -23.56 14.13 28.72
CA GLU A 667 -23.36 14.62 27.35
C GLU A 667 -22.30 13.82 26.57
N ARG A 668 -21.17 13.50 27.22
CA ARG A 668 -20.08 12.74 26.58
C ARG A 668 -20.53 11.31 26.27
N VAL A 669 -21.24 10.66 27.18
CA VAL A 669 -21.85 9.34 26.95
C VAL A 669 -22.87 9.42 25.81
N GLY A 670 -23.79 10.40 25.79
CA GLY A 670 -24.75 10.57 24.69
C GLY A 670 -24.09 10.78 23.31
N LYS A 671 -23.01 11.57 23.25
CA LYS A 671 -22.20 11.76 22.03
C LYS A 671 -21.51 10.45 21.59
N LEU A 672 -21.01 9.64 22.52
CA LEU A 672 -20.40 8.35 22.21
C LEU A 672 -21.44 7.29 21.79
N THR A 673 -22.60 7.22 22.46
CA THR A 673 -23.69 6.30 22.09
C THR A 673 -24.20 6.58 20.68
N THR A 674 -24.43 7.85 20.33
CA THR A 674 -24.86 8.22 18.96
C THR A 674 -23.78 7.96 17.90
N GLN A 675 -22.49 8.09 18.24
CA GLN A 675 -21.39 7.66 17.37
C GLN A 675 -21.33 6.13 17.21
N LEU A 676 -21.59 5.37 18.27
CA LEU A 676 -21.65 3.90 18.23
C LEU A 676 -22.82 3.41 17.36
N GLU A 677 -24.03 3.94 17.57
CA GLU A 677 -25.22 3.60 16.78
C GLU A 677 -25.08 3.94 15.28
N THR A 678 -24.44 5.06 14.96
CA THR A 678 -24.19 5.45 13.55
C THR A 678 -23.11 4.59 12.91
N SER A 679 -22.11 4.14 13.68
CA SER A 679 -21.11 3.18 13.23
C SER A 679 -21.70 1.78 13.02
N GLN A 680 -22.55 1.32 13.94
CA GLN A 680 -23.28 0.05 13.81
C GLN A 680 -24.22 0.04 12.61
N ARG A 681 -24.93 1.14 12.32
CA ARG A 681 -25.76 1.27 11.11
C ARG A 681 -24.92 1.15 9.83
N ARG A 682 -23.78 1.84 9.75
CA ARG A 682 -22.86 1.71 8.62
C ARG A 682 -22.34 0.28 8.44
N LEU A 683 -22.02 -0.43 9.53
CA LEU A 683 -21.62 -1.83 9.47
C LEU A 683 -22.73 -2.70 8.83
N HIS A 684 -23.99 -2.52 9.23
CA HIS A 684 -25.12 -3.25 8.64
C HIS A 684 -25.37 -2.88 7.17
N GLU A 685 -25.15 -1.63 6.78
CA GLU A 685 -25.21 -1.17 5.39
C GLU A 685 -24.08 -1.80 4.54
N GLU A 686 -22.87 -1.89 5.07
CA GLU A 686 -21.72 -2.56 4.43
C GLU A 686 -21.92 -4.09 4.33
N GLU A 687 -22.47 -4.74 5.36
CA GLU A 687 -22.84 -6.16 5.33
C GLU A 687 -23.93 -6.45 4.28
N ALA A 688 -24.96 -5.60 4.19
CA ALA A 688 -26.00 -5.73 3.17
C ALA A 688 -25.41 -5.56 1.75
N ALA A 689 -24.57 -4.56 1.54
CA ALA A 689 -23.88 -4.35 0.25
C ALA A 689 -22.94 -5.51 -0.11
N ALA A 690 -22.29 -6.16 0.87
CA ALA A 690 -21.47 -7.34 0.66
C ALA A 690 -22.32 -8.56 0.22
N VAL A 691 -23.51 -8.75 0.77
CA VAL A 691 -24.47 -9.79 0.34
C VAL A 691 -24.95 -9.52 -1.09
N GLU A 692 -25.30 -8.28 -1.44
CA GLU A 692 -25.67 -7.90 -2.81
C GLU A 692 -24.53 -8.13 -3.80
N LEU A 693 -23.30 -7.75 -3.44
CA LEU A 693 -22.11 -8.00 -4.26
C LEU A 693 -21.86 -9.49 -4.48
N ASN A 694 -22.05 -10.33 -3.45
CA ASN A 694 -21.92 -11.78 -3.60
C ASN A 694 -22.99 -12.36 -4.54
N ASN A 695 -24.25 -11.91 -4.41
CA ASN A 695 -25.33 -12.31 -5.31
C ASN A 695 -25.03 -11.92 -6.77
N MET A 696 -24.49 -10.71 -7.01
CA MET A 696 -24.02 -10.31 -8.35
C MET A 696 -22.86 -11.17 -8.86
N CYS A 697 -21.92 -11.55 -7.99
CA CYS A 697 -20.83 -12.45 -8.35
C CYS A 697 -21.34 -13.84 -8.74
N ASP A 698 -22.36 -14.37 -8.08
CA ASP A 698 -22.95 -15.67 -8.40
C ASP A 698 -23.76 -15.63 -9.71
N LEU A 699 -24.48 -14.53 -9.99
CA LEU A 699 -25.09 -14.29 -11.30
C LEU A 699 -24.06 -14.24 -12.43
N LEU A 700 -22.93 -13.54 -12.23
CA LEU A 700 -21.84 -13.50 -13.21
C LEU A 700 -21.19 -14.88 -13.42
N LYS A 701 -21.00 -15.68 -12.37
CA LYS A 701 -20.54 -17.08 -12.50
C LYS A 701 -21.52 -17.91 -13.33
N GLN A 702 -22.82 -17.73 -13.12
CA GLN A 702 -23.87 -18.43 -13.88
C GLN A 702 -23.85 -18.01 -15.35
N GLU A 703 -23.70 -16.71 -15.65
CA GLU A 703 -23.60 -16.22 -17.02
C GLU A 703 -22.35 -16.76 -17.72
N VAL A 704 -21.17 -16.67 -17.10
CA VAL A 704 -19.92 -17.23 -17.66
C VAL A 704 -20.05 -18.72 -17.91
N THR A 705 -20.73 -19.47 -17.02
CA THR A 705 -21.00 -20.90 -17.21
C THR A 705 -21.91 -21.15 -18.41
N CYS A 706 -22.96 -20.33 -18.59
CA CYS A 706 -23.87 -20.40 -19.73
C CYS A 706 -23.15 -20.08 -21.06
N GLN A 707 -22.32 -19.02 -21.09
CA GLN A 707 -21.49 -18.67 -22.24
C GLN A 707 -20.47 -19.78 -22.58
N ALA A 708 -19.83 -20.39 -21.58
CA ALA A 708 -18.92 -21.51 -21.77
C ALA A 708 -19.62 -22.76 -22.33
N GLN A 709 -20.83 -23.08 -21.85
CA GLN A 709 -21.66 -24.14 -22.41
C GLN A 709 -22.06 -23.85 -23.86
N TRP A 710 -22.43 -22.60 -24.18
CA TRP A 710 -22.74 -22.19 -25.55
C TRP A 710 -21.55 -22.31 -26.50
N LEU A 711 -20.36 -21.84 -26.08
CA LEU A 711 -19.11 -22.00 -26.83
C LEU A 711 -18.72 -23.47 -27.02
N THR A 712 -18.97 -24.32 -26.03
CA THR A 712 -18.78 -25.78 -26.12
C THR A 712 -19.74 -26.39 -27.14
N GLY A 713 -21.03 -26.02 -27.10
CA GLY A 713 -22.01 -26.46 -28.11
C GLY A 713 -21.65 -25.98 -29.53
N PHE A 714 -21.18 -24.75 -29.67
CA PHE A 714 -20.71 -24.19 -30.93
C PHE A 714 -19.48 -24.94 -31.48
N SER A 715 -18.49 -25.25 -30.62
CA SER A 715 -17.29 -25.98 -31.04
C SER A 715 -17.62 -27.42 -31.46
N LEU A 716 -18.50 -28.12 -30.74
CA LEU A 716 -18.98 -29.44 -31.13
C LEU A 716 -19.74 -29.42 -32.46
N ASN A 717 -20.58 -28.41 -32.70
CA ASN A 717 -21.28 -28.25 -33.98
C ASN A 717 -20.31 -27.92 -35.13
N SER A 718 -19.28 -27.11 -34.87
CA SER A 718 -18.21 -26.82 -35.84
C SER A 718 -17.42 -28.08 -36.19
N MET A 719 -17.05 -28.91 -35.20
CA MET A 719 -16.40 -30.20 -35.44
C MET A 719 -17.30 -31.16 -36.23
N ALA A 720 -18.60 -31.20 -35.95
CA ALA A 720 -19.56 -31.99 -36.72
C ALA A 720 -19.64 -31.53 -38.18
N MET A 721 -19.68 -30.22 -38.43
CA MET A 721 -19.65 -29.63 -39.78
C MET A 721 -18.36 -29.96 -40.54
N VAL A 722 -17.20 -29.87 -39.88
CA VAL A 722 -15.90 -30.26 -40.49
C VAL A 722 -15.86 -31.76 -40.81
N ASN A 723 -16.41 -32.61 -39.94
CA ASN A 723 -16.52 -34.06 -40.20
C ASN A 723 -17.45 -34.36 -41.39
N ILE A 724 -18.61 -33.69 -41.47
CA ILE A 724 -19.52 -33.78 -42.62
C ILE A 724 -18.82 -33.31 -43.91
N GLN A 725 -18.08 -32.20 -43.86
CA GLN A 725 -17.32 -31.69 -45.01
C GLN A 725 -16.24 -32.68 -45.47
N SER A 726 -15.53 -33.31 -44.52
CA SER A 726 -14.57 -34.38 -44.79
C SER A 726 -15.23 -35.59 -45.47
N GLN A 727 -16.36 -36.06 -44.94
CA GLN A 727 -17.13 -37.17 -45.53
C GLN A 727 -17.65 -36.85 -46.94
N LEU A 728 -18.10 -35.61 -47.18
CA LEU A 728 -18.52 -35.15 -48.52
C LEU A 728 -17.33 -35.08 -49.48
N SER A 729 -16.17 -34.60 -49.02
CA SER A 729 -14.93 -34.58 -49.82
C SER A 729 -14.47 -35.99 -50.20
N ASN A 730 -14.51 -36.94 -49.25
CA ASN A 730 -14.14 -38.33 -49.50
C ASN A 730 -15.10 -38.98 -50.50
N ARG A 731 -16.43 -38.81 -50.34
CA ARG A 731 -17.42 -39.31 -51.31
C ARG A 731 -17.26 -38.70 -52.69
N MET A 732 -16.87 -37.43 -52.79
CA MET A 732 -16.59 -36.77 -54.07
C MET A 732 -15.34 -37.37 -54.73
N GLN A 733 -14.28 -37.66 -53.96
CA GLN A 733 -13.09 -38.34 -54.46
C GLN A 733 -13.38 -39.79 -54.87
N GLU A 734 -14.19 -40.53 -54.10
CA GLU A 734 -14.67 -41.88 -54.45
C GLU A 734 -15.45 -41.86 -55.77
N GLN A 735 -16.40 -40.94 -55.93
CA GLN A 735 -17.14 -40.76 -57.19
C GLN A 735 -16.23 -40.37 -58.36
N GLN A 736 -15.25 -39.50 -58.14
CA GLN A 736 -14.29 -39.10 -59.18
C GLN A 736 -13.37 -40.28 -59.58
N ALA A 737 -12.94 -41.09 -58.61
CA ALA A 737 -12.19 -42.31 -58.87
C ALA A 737 -13.03 -43.33 -59.64
N GLU A 738 -14.29 -43.54 -59.26
CA GLU A 738 -15.21 -44.44 -59.95
C GLU A 738 -15.52 -43.97 -61.38
N GLN A 739 -15.74 -42.66 -61.61
CA GLN A 739 -15.86 -42.08 -62.94
C GLN A 739 -14.58 -42.27 -63.77
N SER A 740 -13.40 -42.07 -63.18
CA SER A 740 -12.13 -42.31 -63.88
C SER A 740 -11.97 -43.78 -64.29
N LYS A 741 -12.39 -44.73 -63.44
CA LYS A 741 -12.41 -46.16 -63.73
C LYS A 741 -13.41 -46.51 -64.84
N GLN A 742 -14.60 -45.93 -64.82
CA GLN A 742 -15.60 -46.11 -65.88
C GLN A 742 -15.11 -45.56 -67.22
N LEU A 743 -14.44 -44.40 -67.24
CA LEU A 743 -13.80 -43.85 -68.44
C LEU A 743 -12.68 -44.76 -68.95
N SER A 744 -11.79 -45.24 -68.08
CA SER A 744 -10.73 -46.19 -68.48
C SER A 744 -11.29 -47.50 -69.03
N GLN A 745 -12.41 -48.00 -68.49
CA GLN A 745 -13.09 -49.17 -69.04
C GLN A 745 -13.68 -48.90 -70.42
N LEU A 746 -14.39 -47.76 -70.59
CA LEU A 746 -14.95 -47.37 -71.89
C LEU A 746 -13.87 -47.12 -72.95
N GLU A 747 -12.70 -46.61 -72.56
CA GLU A 747 -11.53 -46.50 -73.44
C GLU A 747 -10.98 -47.88 -73.83
N ALA A 748 -10.88 -48.82 -72.88
CA ALA A 748 -10.48 -50.20 -73.17
C ALA A 748 -11.47 -50.89 -74.12
N ASP A 749 -12.77 -50.86 -73.80
CA ASP A 749 -13.86 -51.42 -74.62
C ASP A 749 -13.86 -50.82 -76.03
N LYS A 750 -13.62 -49.51 -76.14
CA LYS A 750 -13.47 -48.82 -77.43
C LYS A 750 -12.27 -49.35 -78.22
N THR A 751 -11.10 -49.50 -77.59
CA THR A 751 -9.92 -50.05 -78.28
C THR A 751 -10.13 -51.51 -78.71
N GLU A 752 -10.85 -52.31 -77.91
CA GLU A 752 -11.22 -53.67 -78.30
C GLU A 752 -12.15 -53.67 -79.52
N LEU A 753 -13.19 -52.82 -79.52
CA LEU A 753 -14.11 -52.67 -80.66
C LEU A 753 -13.41 -52.15 -81.92
N GLU A 754 -12.44 -51.22 -81.80
CA GLU A 754 -11.63 -50.75 -82.92
C GLU A 754 -10.75 -51.88 -83.50
N GLU A 755 -10.18 -52.75 -82.66
CA GLU A 755 -9.41 -53.91 -83.12
C GLU A 755 -10.31 -55.02 -83.70
N GLN A 756 -11.47 -55.31 -83.10
CA GLN A 756 -12.47 -56.21 -83.67
C GLN A 756 -12.95 -55.71 -85.06
N LEU A 757 -13.16 -54.40 -85.21
CA LEU A 757 -13.50 -53.78 -86.50
C LEU A 757 -12.35 -53.93 -87.51
N ARG A 758 -11.10 -53.73 -87.08
CA ARG A 758 -9.90 -53.93 -87.91
C ARG A 758 -9.76 -55.38 -88.39
N VAL A 759 -9.96 -56.35 -87.50
CA VAL A 759 -9.97 -57.79 -87.82
C VAL A 759 -11.12 -58.12 -88.79
N SER A 760 -12.31 -57.57 -88.56
CA SER A 760 -13.46 -57.74 -89.46
C SER A 760 -13.19 -57.16 -90.86
N GLN A 761 -12.58 -55.97 -90.96
CA GLN A 761 -12.18 -55.36 -92.23
C GLN A 761 -11.09 -56.19 -92.95
N LEU A 762 -10.11 -56.74 -92.23
CA LEU A 762 -9.11 -57.65 -92.79
C LEU A 762 -9.76 -58.93 -93.34
N ASN A 763 -10.71 -59.53 -92.60
CA ASN A 763 -11.46 -60.70 -93.06
C ASN A 763 -12.35 -60.37 -94.28
N ALA A 764 -12.95 -59.19 -94.34
CA ALA A 764 -13.69 -58.69 -95.51
C ALA A 764 -12.76 -58.49 -96.72
N GLN A 765 -11.55 -57.98 -96.53
CA GLN A 765 -10.56 -57.88 -97.60
C GLN A 765 -10.06 -59.25 -98.08
N GLN A 766 -9.81 -60.20 -97.17
CA GLN A 766 -9.40 -61.57 -97.53
C GLN A 766 -10.50 -62.32 -98.29
N THR A 767 -11.76 -62.20 -97.85
CA THR A 767 -12.90 -62.79 -98.59
C THR A 767 -13.12 -62.12 -99.94
N ALA A 768 -12.98 -60.80 -100.06
CA ALA A 768 -12.99 -60.10 -101.34
C ALA A 768 -11.84 -60.52 -102.28
N MET A 769 -10.64 -60.77 -101.74
CA MET A 769 -9.49 -61.31 -102.48
C MET A 769 -9.74 -62.75 -102.94
N SER A 770 -10.35 -63.59 -102.10
CA SER A 770 -10.76 -64.96 -102.42
C SER A 770 -11.84 -64.97 -103.51
N LEU A 771 -12.85 -64.10 -103.42
CA LEU A 771 -13.88 -63.91 -104.45
C LEU A 771 -13.30 -63.37 -105.76
N LYS A 772 -12.32 -62.47 -105.73
CA LYS A 772 -11.57 -62.03 -106.93
C LYS A 772 -10.79 -63.19 -107.56
N LYS A 773 -10.14 -64.07 -106.77
CA LYS A 773 -9.49 -65.28 -107.27
C LYS A 773 -10.49 -66.27 -107.89
N LYS A 774 -11.62 -66.53 -107.22
CA LYS A 774 -12.71 -67.38 -107.75
C LYS A 774 -13.32 -66.79 -109.04
N LYS A 775 -13.56 -65.48 -109.10
CA LYS A 775 -14.05 -64.78 -110.30
C LYS A 775 -13.05 -64.89 -111.46
N LYS A 776 -11.74 -64.73 -111.21
CA LYS A 776 -10.72 -64.99 -112.22
C LYS A 776 -10.72 -66.45 -112.70
N LYS A 777 -10.86 -67.43 -111.79
CA LYS A 777 -10.96 -68.86 -112.14
C LYS A 777 -12.16 -69.15 -113.04
N VAL A 778 -13.34 -68.63 -112.68
CA VAL A 778 -14.56 -68.76 -113.49
C VAL A 778 -14.44 -68.02 -114.83
N GLN A 779 -13.76 -66.87 -114.89
CA GLN A 779 -13.46 -66.20 -116.16
C GLN A 779 -12.50 -67.01 -117.05
N THR A 780 -11.49 -67.69 -116.48
CA THR A 780 -10.64 -68.61 -117.25
C THR A 780 -11.40 -69.84 -117.70
N GLU A 781 -12.25 -70.44 -116.85
CA GLU A 781 -13.09 -71.59 -117.22
C GLU A 781 -14.11 -71.23 -118.32
N LEU A 782 -14.72 -70.04 -118.26
CA LEU A 782 -15.58 -69.52 -119.33
C LEU A 782 -14.81 -69.18 -120.62
N ALA A 783 -13.53 -68.79 -120.53
CA ALA A 783 -12.69 -68.61 -121.70
C ALA A 783 -12.35 -69.97 -122.35
N THR A 784 -12.04 -70.99 -121.55
CA THR A 784 -11.82 -72.37 -122.04
C THR A 784 -13.09 -72.94 -122.67
N LEU A 785 -14.26 -72.76 -122.05
CA LEU A 785 -15.55 -73.19 -122.61
C LEU A 785 -15.93 -72.43 -123.89
N ARG A 786 -15.56 -71.14 -124.01
CA ARG A 786 -15.73 -70.40 -125.27
C ARG A 786 -14.80 -70.90 -126.37
N SER A 787 -13.55 -71.29 -126.05
CA SER A 787 -12.65 -71.94 -126.99
C SER A 787 -13.25 -73.28 -127.48
N GLN A 788 -13.73 -74.11 -126.56
CA GLN A 788 -14.36 -75.41 -126.87
C GLN A 788 -15.65 -75.27 -127.69
N LEU A 789 -16.38 -74.16 -127.55
CA LEU A 789 -17.55 -73.85 -128.38
C LEU A 789 -17.20 -73.27 -129.77
N GLN A 790 -15.98 -72.76 -129.97
CA GLN A 790 -15.50 -72.35 -131.31
C GLN A 790 -14.94 -73.52 -132.11
N ASP A 791 -14.41 -74.57 -131.45
CA ASP A 791 -13.84 -75.76 -132.10
C ASP A 791 -14.88 -76.84 -132.52
N HIS A 792 -16.19 -76.60 -132.29
CA HIS A 792 -17.29 -77.49 -132.72
C HIS A 792 -18.28 -76.80 -133.67
N GLY A 793 -17.85 -75.72 -134.33
CA GLY A 793 -18.62 -74.99 -135.35
C GLY A 793 -18.14 -75.19 -136.79
N ALA A 794 -17.52 -76.34 -137.13
CA ALA A 794 -16.95 -76.57 -138.46
C ALA A 794 -16.81 -78.06 -138.88
N THR A 795 -17.88 -78.86 -138.80
CA THR A 795 -18.31 -79.88 -139.81
C THR A 795 -19.60 -80.55 -139.35
#